data_AF-A0A3R9NTB4-F1
#
_entry.id   AF-A0A3R9NTB4-F1
#
_cell.length_a   1.000
_cell.length_b   1.000
_cell.length_c   1.000
_cell.angle_alpha   90.00
_cell.angle_beta   90.00
_cell.angle_gamma   90.00
#
_symmetry.space_group_name_H-M   'P 1'
#
loop_
_entity.id
_entity.type
_entity.pdbx_description
1 polymer ?
#
loop_
_entity_poly.entity_id
_entity_poly.type
_entity_poly.pdbx_seq_one_letter_code
_entity_poly.pdbx_strand_id
1 'polypeptide(L)'
;MINKPINTILKAQFDTIHSQAVQKAEEDFKTNVLSKIKNLEHFEKFKFLIAEEERVKNLIDENKHPYYIKNHSSVDWLLSQFSSRHFLLNVDEFAELKEAVYLGKINYLTHQRVSDLKKQIPKFTYNDFLSGKECKYLITFDNQYNIEKEDYYKMVTWQSDKLIKVVSYEVELLVKNHQEYCSNIDEPLEFLNQQIQILEEDLIESLNDAKEIKRILSKLFAFKGFDIDSFNDELLLYNYPSFFNDRIEFRRLNPSTIGKVLTKLSSEPKTLFSNEYIVFYTLDVFLSWLRDVVKGKSIQAPFKYPVWEDLLNQKIKEAENEIQPIIDKIQDFVFNSTKSKKEIRNYLRNEFEKQIDKYNAIEEKQIFYLLRDENKNPLISDFKINALFNNEEQEYLKNLKEAYILQNISWHISLTFNEFFDSKTIYFKKDTGSHLMILSLTKDMVLDKELSIELDEAMDSFFKEMYTTSLPLDIHFYNHREKYSRIFEKSITRLQGVLDNAEPNNKVLYIQSRLKELRHRELKFRSFLGRKKDFKDKEDKYPNLFKEFLSIEAEFIKETVQILPVTLLPNKTESLILEKETDSFKTFVTQEKQDYILKILEDLAITKDGVYNLGDRSKGTVRGVIEALREEHIIPKLSLKRLCDIIANQINLELKSKLDWSNTSDDYHKKAKQYIKNNPLH
;
A
#
# COMPACT_ATOMS: atom_id res chain seq x y z
N MET A 1 7.81 -9.81 -32.04
CA MET A 1 6.46 -9.21 -31.89
C MET A 1 5.99 -8.69 -33.25
N ILE A 2 4.69 -8.44 -33.43
CA ILE A 2 4.12 -7.96 -34.71
C ILE A 2 4.21 -6.43 -34.72
N ASN A 3 4.86 -5.88 -35.75
CA ASN A 3 5.08 -4.45 -35.92
C ASN A 3 3.76 -3.67 -35.88
N LYS A 4 3.58 -2.78 -34.90
CA LYS A 4 2.48 -1.81 -34.89
C LYS A 4 2.78 -0.69 -35.88
N PRO A 5 1.80 -0.23 -36.68
CA PRO A 5 1.98 0.95 -37.51
C PRO A 5 2.47 2.15 -36.68
N ILE A 6 1.87 2.39 -35.51
CA ILE A 6 2.24 3.48 -34.60
C ILE A 6 3.68 3.36 -34.08
N ASN A 7 4.17 2.15 -33.77
CA ASN A 7 5.54 1.96 -33.30
C ASN A 7 6.56 2.29 -34.39
N THR A 8 6.22 1.99 -35.65
CA THR A 8 7.15 2.22 -36.77
C THR A 8 7.42 3.70 -36.98
N ILE A 9 6.43 4.55 -36.70
CA ILE A 9 6.53 6.00 -36.88
C ILE A 9 7.55 6.61 -35.91
N LEU A 10 7.53 6.20 -34.64
CA LEU A 10 8.39 6.79 -33.60
C LEU A 10 9.70 6.04 -33.36
N LYS A 11 9.89 4.88 -34.02
CA LYS A 11 11.00 3.97 -33.73
C LYS A 11 12.38 4.61 -33.83
N ALA A 12 12.67 5.33 -34.91
CA ALA A 12 14.00 5.91 -35.11
C ALA A 12 14.37 6.95 -34.03
N GLN A 13 13.42 7.79 -33.66
CA GLN A 13 13.59 8.78 -32.60
C GLN A 13 13.68 8.12 -31.22
N PHE A 14 12.82 7.14 -30.96
CA PHE A 14 12.85 6.31 -29.75
C PHE A 14 14.22 5.63 -29.57
N ASP A 15 14.73 4.94 -30.59
CA ASP A 15 15.98 4.19 -30.54
C ASP A 15 17.17 5.11 -30.23
N THR A 16 17.14 6.33 -30.79
CA THR A 16 18.16 7.36 -30.52
C THR A 16 18.12 7.82 -29.06
N ILE A 17 16.93 8.15 -28.54
CA ILE A 17 16.76 8.63 -27.17
C ILE A 17 17.12 7.55 -26.15
N HIS A 18 16.65 6.32 -26.39
CA HIS A 18 16.95 5.17 -25.55
C HIS A 18 18.46 4.93 -25.48
N SER A 19 19.13 4.88 -26.64
CA SER A 19 20.59 4.65 -26.69
C SER A 19 21.37 5.75 -25.98
N GLN A 20 21.01 7.02 -26.16
CA GLN A 20 21.65 8.14 -25.47
C GLN A 20 21.46 8.07 -23.95
N ALA A 21 20.27 7.74 -23.48
CA ALA A 21 19.98 7.61 -22.05
C ALA A 21 20.80 6.47 -21.42
N VAL A 22 20.89 5.33 -22.09
CA VAL A 22 21.69 4.18 -21.64
C VAL A 22 23.18 4.52 -21.59
N GLN A 23 23.72 5.15 -22.64
CA GLN A 23 25.14 5.55 -22.68
C GLN A 23 25.48 6.52 -21.55
N LYS A 24 24.64 7.55 -21.37
CA LYS A 24 24.82 8.52 -20.27
C LYS A 24 24.79 7.83 -18.90
N ALA A 25 23.85 6.91 -18.67
CA ALA A 25 23.79 6.15 -17.43
C ALA A 25 25.06 5.32 -17.19
N GLU A 26 25.58 4.66 -18.23
CA GLU A 26 26.81 3.87 -18.11
C GLU A 26 28.05 4.73 -17.85
N GLU A 27 28.12 5.93 -18.44
CA GLU A 27 29.18 6.91 -18.19
C GLU A 27 29.10 7.45 -16.76
N ASP A 28 27.94 7.94 -16.35
CA ASP A 28 27.71 8.50 -15.01
C ASP A 28 27.93 7.45 -13.92
N PHE A 29 27.56 6.19 -14.14
CA PHE A 29 27.86 5.11 -13.21
C PHE A 29 29.37 4.90 -13.05
N LYS A 30 30.13 4.94 -14.14
CA LYS A 30 31.60 4.79 -14.08
C LYS A 30 32.26 5.99 -13.37
N THR A 31 31.86 7.20 -13.71
CA THR A 31 32.50 8.44 -13.26
C THR A 31 32.07 8.86 -11.86
N ASN A 32 30.80 8.65 -11.49
CA ASN A 32 30.23 9.17 -10.24
C ASN A 32 30.04 8.11 -9.16
N VAL A 33 30.00 6.82 -9.52
CA VAL A 33 29.81 5.71 -8.57
C VAL A 33 31.08 4.85 -8.46
N LEU A 34 31.52 4.22 -9.55
CA LEU A 34 32.65 3.28 -9.50
C LEU A 34 33.98 3.95 -9.11
N SER A 35 34.20 5.19 -9.55
CA SER A 35 35.41 5.96 -9.20
C SER A 35 35.52 6.21 -7.69
N LYS A 36 34.41 6.54 -7.02
CA LYS A 36 34.36 6.89 -5.59
C LYS A 36 34.61 5.70 -4.69
N ILE A 37 34.22 4.51 -5.13
CA ILE A 37 34.38 3.29 -4.33
C ILE A 37 35.69 2.54 -4.62
N LYS A 38 36.50 2.95 -5.61
CA LYS A 38 37.66 2.18 -6.09
C LYS A 38 38.64 1.79 -4.98
N ASN A 39 38.95 2.74 -4.09
CA ASN A 39 39.97 2.59 -3.03
C ASN A 39 39.38 2.28 -1.65
N LEU A 40 38.08 2.02 -1.55
CA LEU A 40 37.42 1.71 -0.28
C LEU A 40 37.57 0.23 0.09
N GLU A 41 37.58 -0.07 1.39
CA GLU A 41 37.45 -1.44 1.89
C GLU A 41 36.06 -2.02 1.56
N HIS A 42 35.93 -3.36 1.56
CA HIS A 42 34.70 -4.02 1.11
C HIS A 42 33.43 -3.49 1.80
N PHE A 43 33.45 -3.36 3.13
CA PHE A 43 32.31 -2.86 3.91
C PHE A 43 31.94 -1.42 3.53
N GLU A 44 32.91 -0.53 3.37
CA GLU A 44 32.67 0.87 2.98
C GLU A 44 32.19 0.99 1.53
N LYS A 45 32.68 0.14 0.62
CA LYS A 45 32.14 0.03 -0.75
C LYS A 45 30.66 -0.33 -0.73
N PHE A 46 30.31 -1.32 0.08
CA PHE A 46 28.95 -1.81 0.19
C PHE A 46 28.03 -0.74 0.80
N LYS A 47 28.45 -0.11 1.90
CA LYS A 47 27.74 0.99 2.55
C LYS A 47 27.46 2.16 1.61
N PHE A 48 28.47 2.59 0.84
CA PHE A 48 28.31 3.65 -0.16
C PHE A 48 27.25 3.29 -1.21
N LEU A 49 27.28 2.06 -1.72
CA LEU A 49 26.34 1.64 -2.77
C LEU A 49 24.91 1.47 -2.26
N ILE A 50 24.70 1.05 -1.01
CA ILE A 50 23.36 1.03 -0.40
C ILE A 50 22.79 2.45 -0.31
N ALA A 51 23.59 3.43 0.10
CA ALA A 51 23.16 4.83 0.12
C ALA A 51 22.86 5.36 -1.31
N GLU A 52 23.63 4.91 -2.32
CA GLU A 52 23.38 5.25 -3.71
C GLU A 52 22.10 4.60 -4.27
N GLU A 53 21.79 3.34 -3.89
CA GLU A 53 20.50 2.71 -4.21
C GLU A 53 19.34 3.51 -3.64
N GLU A 54 19.44 3.95 -2.38
CA GLU A 54 18.40 4.75 -1.72
C GLU A 54 18.22 6.12 -2.38
N ARG A 55 19.32 6.79 -2.75
CA ARG A 55 19.30 8.04 -3.52
C ARG A 55 18.60 7.85 -4.87
N VAL A 56 18.92 6.78 -5.61
CA VAL A 56 18.30 6.49 -6.91
C VAL A 56 16.83 6.13 -6.74
N LYS A 57 16.47 5.37 -5.70
CA LYS A 57 15.08 5.03 -5.39
C LYS A 57 14.23 6.29 -5.15
N ASN A 58 14.72 7.26 -4.37
CA ASN A 58 14.01 8.52 -4.15
C ASN A 58 13.71 9.27 -5.46
N LEU A 59 14.66 9.29 -6.40
CA LEU A 59 14.44 9.88 -7.73
C LEU A 59 13.40 9.11 -8.56
N ILE A 60 13.35 7.78 -8.43
CA ILE A 60 12.35 6.95 -9.09
C ILE A 60 10.95 7.22 -8.52
N ASP A 61 10.83 7.36 -7.20
CA ASP A 61 9.56 7.58 -6.51
C ASP A 61 8.93 8.94 -6.88
N GLU A 62 9.75 9.95 -7.15
CA GLU A 62 9.32 11.27 -7.66
C GLU A 62 8.90 11.26 -9.14
N ASN A 63 9.33 10.26 -9.92
CA ASN A 63 9.09 10.23 -11.36
C ASN A 63 7.60 10.05 -11.71
N LYS A 64 7.15 10.66 -12.82
CA LYS A 64 5.76 10.61 -13.30
C LYS A 64 5.44 9.32 -14.07
N HIS A 65 6.45 8.62 -14.57
CA HIS A 65 6.32 7.45 -15.45
C HIS A 65 7.12 6.24 -14.92
N PRO A 66 6.83 5.74 -13.70
CA PRO A 66 7.59 4.64 -13.10
C PRO A 66 7.55 3.35 -13.93
N TYR A 67 6.50 3.15 -14.72
CA TYR A 67 6.38 2.04 -15.65
C TYR A 67 7.42 2.07 -16.78
N TYR A 68 7.92 3.24 -17.21
CA TYR A 68 9.05 3.31 -18.14
C TYR A 68 10.37 2.92 -17.46
N ILE A 69 10.59 3.37 -16.22
CA ILE A 69 11.78 3.03 -15.43
C ILE A 69 11.88 1.51 -15.24
N LYS A 70 10.78 0.89 -14.78
CA LYS A 70 10.72 -0.56 -14.51
C LYS A 70 11.03 -1.39 -15.76
N ASN A 71 10.63 -0.92 -16.93
CA ASN A 71 10.79 -1.63 -18.19
C ASN A 71 11.93 -1.05 -19.06
N HIS A 72 12.88 -0.29 -18.48
CA HIS A 72 13.94 0.42 -19.21
C HIS A 72 14.74 -0.44 -20.21
N SER A 73 14.86 -1.75 -19.95
CA SER A 73 15.58 -2.71 -20.80
C SER A 73 14.70 -3.37 -21.87
N SER A 74 13.38 -3.27 -21.76
CA SER A 74 12.42 -3.89 -22.67
C SER A 74 12.03 -2.93 -23.79
N VAL A 75 12.95 -2.74 -24.74
CA VAL A 75 12.82 -1.82 -25.90
C VAL A 75 11.46 -1.93 -26.60
N ASP A 76 11.03 -3.14 -26.95
CA ASP A 76 9.75 -3.36 -27.64
C ASP A 76 8.54 -2.91 -26.80
N TRP A 77 8.58 -3.18 -25.49
CA TRP A 77 7.51 -2.81 -24.58
C TRP A 77 7.44 -1.28 -24.38
N LEU A 78 8.61 -0.65 -24.17
CA LEU A 78 8.72 0.80 -24.05
C LEU A 78 8.23 1.51 -25.30
N LEU A 79 8.72 1.10 -26.48
CA LEU A 79 8.29 1.68 -27.75
C LEU A 79 6.78 1.54 -27.94
N SER A 80 6.22 0.37 -27.60
CA SER A 80 4.78 0.12 -27.65
C SER A 80 3.97 1.05 -26.74
N GLN A 81 4.40 1.22 -25.49
CA GLN A 81 3.72 2.06 -24.51
C GLN A 81 3.90 3.55 -24.81
N PHE A 82 5.13 3.98 -25.12
CA PHE A 82 5.45 5.33 -25.57
C PHE A 82 4.65 5.73 -26.81
N SER A 83 4.61 4.88 -27.84
CA SER A 83 3.81 5.18 -29.02
C SER A 83 2.32 5.26 -28.70
N SER A 84 1.80 4.31 -27.91
CA SER A 84 0.37 4.34 -27.52
C SER A 84 0.00 5.64 -26.82
N ARG A 85 0.84 6.11 -25.89
CA ARG A 85 0.64 7.36 -25.15
C ARG A 85 0.80 8.59 -26.03
N HIS A 86 1.87 8.66 -26.82
CA HIS A 86 2.11 9.78 -27.72
C HIS A 86 0.95 10.02 -28.68
N PHE A 87 0.44 8.96 -29.33
CA PHE A 87 -0.69 9.08 -30.24
C PHE A 87 -2.00 9.40 -29.49
N LEU A 88 -2.35 8.66 -28.43
CA LEU A 88 -3.65 8.85 -27.77
C LEU A 88 -3.76 10.13 -26.96
N LEU A 89 -2.70 10.51 -26.25
CA LEU A 89 -2.70 11.66 -25.35
C LEU A 89 -2.22 12.93 -26.05
N ASN A 90 -1.63 12.80 -27.24
CA ASN A 90 -1.03 13.91 -28.01
C ASN A 90 -0.02 14.73 -27.18
N VAL A 91 0.76 14.04 -26.33
CA VAL A 91 1.82 14.64 -25.51
C VAL A 91 3.19 14.19 -26.01
N ASP A 92 4.13 15.13 -25.99
CA ASP A 92 5.54 14.84 -26.17
C ASP A 92 6.13 14.41 -24.82
N GLU A 93 6.43 13.11 -24.68
CA GLU A 93 7.05 12.53 -23.49
C GLU A 93 8.52 12.12 -23.74
N PHE A 94 9.19 12.68 -24.75
CA PHE A 94 10.55 12.27 -25.12
C PHE A 94 11.57 12.54 -24.01
N ALA A 95 11.44 13.66 -23.29
CA ALA A 95 12.32 14.02 -22.18
C ALA A 95 12.11 13.08 -20.99
N GLU A 96 10.85 12.81 -20.65
CA GLU A 96 10.42 11.91 -19.59
C GLU A 96 10.87 10.47 -19.86
N LEU A 97 10.74 10.01 -21.12
CA LEU A 97 11.26 8.71 -21.54
C LEU A 97 12.78 8.64 -21.38
N LYS A 98 13.52 9.68 -21.80
CA LYS A 98 14.98 9.75 -21.69
C LYS A 98 15.42 9.65 -20.23
N GLU A 99 14.78 10.43 -19.36
CA GLU A 99 15.03 10.42 -17.92
C GLU A 99 14.70 9.05 -17.31
N ALA A 100 13.54 8.48 -17.63
CA ALA A 100 13.12 7.20 -17.09
C ALA A 100 14.04 6.04 -17.51
N VAL A 101 14.49 6.01 -18.76
CA VAL A 101 15.47 5.01 -19.24
C VAL A 101 16.82 5.19 -18.54
N TYR A 102 17.27 6.44 -18.36
CA TYR A 102 18.49 6.76 -17.62
C TYR A 102 18.41 6.27 -16.17
N LEU A 103 17.34 6.61 -15.44
CA LEU A 103 17.13 6.20 -14.05
C LEU A 103 17.04 4.68 -13.93
N GLY A 104 16.28 4.02 -14.82
CA GLY A 104 16.16 2.56 -14.82
C GLY A 104 17.50 1.86 -15.04
N LYS A 105 18.31 2.38 -15.97
CA LYS A 105 19.64 1.83 -16.25
C LYS A 105 20.64 2.08 -15.11
N ILE A 106 20.67 3.28 -14.54
CA ILE A 106 21.49 3.58 -13.35
C ILE A 106 21.11 2.65 -12.20
N ASN A 107 19.81 2.51 -11.92
CA ASN A 107 19.31 1.64 -10.86
C ASN A 107 19.75 0.19 -11.07
N TYR A 108 19.62 -0.32 -12.30
CA TYR A 108 20.09 -1.66 -12.66
C TYR A 108 21.60 -1.84 -12.42
N LEU A 109 22.44 -0.89 -12.84
CA LEU A 109 23.89 -0.96 -12.67
C LEU A 109 24.30 -0.93 -11.18
N THR A 110 23.67 -0.06 -10.39
CA THR A 110 23.90 0.01 -8.95
C THR A 110 23.50 -1.29 -8.27
N HIS A 111 22.28 -1.80 -8.53
CA HIS A 111 21.81 -3.09 -8.00
C HIS A 111 22.70 -4.26 -8.40
N GLN A 112 23.17 -4.30 -9.65
CA GLN A 112 24.09 -5.33 -10.11
C GLN A 112 25.38 -5.30 -9.30
N ARG A 113 25.94 -4.11 -9.07
CA ARG A 113 27.18 -3.97 -8.31
C ARG A 113 27.00 -4.31 -6.83
N VAL A 114 25.87 -3.92 -6.22
CA VAL A 114 25.50 -4.34 -4.86
C VAL A 114 25.38 -5.84 -4.76
N SER A 115 24.73 -6.49 -5.73
CA SER A 115 24.62 -7.96 -5.80
C SER A 115 25.99 -8.64 -5.89
N ASP A 116 26.93 -8.08 -6.64
CA ASP A 116 28.29 -8.63 -6.76
C ASP A 116 29.11 -8.48 -5.47
N LEU A 117 28.97 -7.36 -4.75
CA LEU A 117 29.59 -7.19 -3.44
C LEU A 117 28.90 -8.04 -2.37
N LYS A 118 27.59 -8.22 -2.45
CA LYS A 118 26.83 -9.06 -1.52
C LYS A 118 27.37 -10.49 -1.49
N LYS A 119 27.75 -11.04 -2.64
CA LYS A 119 28.36 -12.39 -2.76
C LYS A 119 29.73 -12.52 -2.06
N GLN A 120 30.41 -11.40 -1.80
CA GLN A 120 31.72 -11.35 -1.16
C GLN A 120 31.63 -11.07 0.34
N ILE A 121 30.43 -10.80 0.88
CA ILE A 121 30.22 -10.63 2.31
C ILE A 121 30.57 -11.95 3.00
N PRO A 122 31.42 -11.97 4.04
CA PRO A 122 31.76 -13.19 4.76
C PRO A 122 30.52 -13.87 5.38
N LYS A 123 30.49 -15.21 5.35
CA LYS A 123 29.42 -15.96 6.02
C LYS A 123 29.50 -15.73 7.52
N PHE A 124 28.36 -15.52 8.16
CA PHE A 124 28.24 -15.37 9.61
C PHE A 124 27.24 -16.40 10.14
N THR A 125 27.71 -17.24 11.06
CA THR A 125 26.95 -18.38 11.60
C THR A 125 26.47 -18.13 13.02
N TYR A 126 25.55 -18.97 13.51
CA TYR A 126 25.16 -18.90 14.92
C TYR A 126 26.33 -19.19 15.89
N ASN A 127 27.30 -20.02 15.49
CA ASN A 127 28.49 -20.28 16.30
C ASN A 127 29.43 -19.07 16.35
N ASP A 128 29.59 -18.36 15.22
CA ASP A 128 30.31 -17.08 15.21
C ASP A 128 29.66 -16.09 16.18
N PHE A 129 28.33 -15.96 16.11
CA PHE A 129 27.54 -15.13 17.03
C PHE A 129 27.79 -15.51 18.49
N LEU A 130 27.64 -16.79 18.86
CA LEU A 130 27.83 -17.28 20.22
C LEU A 130 29.25 -17.08 20.75
N SER A 131 30.26 -17.12 19.86
CA SER A 131 31.66 -16.85 20.23
C SER A 131 31.95 -15.37 20.54
N GLY A 132 30.97 -14.48 20.30
CA GLY A 132 31.12 -13.03 20.47
C GLY A 132 31.76 -12.33 19.28
N LYS A 133 31.87 -12.98 18.12
CA LYS A 133 32.39 -12.35 16.89
C LYS A 133 31.41 -11.28 16.40
N GLU A 134 31.90 -10.06 16.19
CA GLU A 134 31.07 -8.97 15.67
C GLU A 134 30.87 -9.06 14.16
N CYS A 135 29.62 -8.85 13.71
CA CYS A 135 29.28 -8.72 12.30
C CYS A 135 28.85 -7.29 11.98
N LYS A 136 29.74 -6.48 11.41
CA LYS A 136 29.47 -5.08 11.05
C LYS A 136 28.29 -4.93 10.09
N TYR A 137 28.08 -5.90 9.19
CA TYR A 137 26.94 -5.91 8.26
C TYR A 137 25.61 -6.08 8.98
N LEU A 138 25.53 -7.01 9.95
CA LEU A 138 24.33 -7.24 10.75
C LEU A 138 24.00 -6.03 11.63
N ILE A 139 25.02 -5.38 12.20
CA ILE A 139 24.83 -4.22 13.08
C ILE A 139 24.38 -2.99 12.28
N THR A 140 24.88 -2.82 11.05
CA THR A 140 24.69 -1.58 10.27
C THR A 140 23.45 -1.62 9.37
N PHE A 141 23.08 -2.78 8.84
CA PHE A 141 22.03 -2.87 7.82
C PHE A 141 20.83 -3.71 8.29
N ASP A 142 19.65 -3.39 7.77
CA ASP A 142 18.40 -4.15 8.03
C ASP A 142 18.38 -5.54 7.42
N ASN A 143 19.06 -5.71 6.30
CA ASN A 143 19.10 -6.96 5.58
C ASN A 143 20.09 -7.94 6.21
N GLN A 144 19.67 -9.21 6.26
CA GLN A 144 20.52 -10.32 6.67
C GLN A 144 21.46 -10.70 5.53
N TYR A 145 22.69 -10.20 5.58
CA TYR A 145 23.69 -10.46 4.55
C TYR A 145 24.54 -11.69 4.88
N ASN A 146 24.43 -12.74 4.06
CA ASN A 146 25.18 -13.99 4.16
C ASN A 146 25.08 -14.70 5.53
N ILE A 147 23.87 -14.71 6.09
CA ILE A 147 23.47 -15.49 7.27
C ILE A 147 22.40 -16.48 6.79
N GLU A 148 22.56 -17.76 7.12
CA GLU A 148 21.54 -18.76 6.80
C GLU A 148 20.27 -18.48 7.61
N LYS A 149 19.10 -18.75 7.03
CA LYS A 149 17.81 -18.50 7.68
C LYS A 149 17.71 -19.18 9.06
N GLU A 150 18.19 -20.41 9.17
CA GLU A 150 18.22 -21.18 10.42
C GLU A 150 19.16 -20.55 11.45
N ASP A 151 20.36 -20.12 11.05
CA ASP A 151 21.30 -19.44 11.94
C ASP A 151 20.72 -18.13 12.47
N TYR A 152 20.13 -17.33 11.57
CA TYR A 152 19.48 -16.07 11.95
C TYR A 152 18.36 -16.29 12.98
N TYR A 153 17.48 -17.29 12.77
CA TYR A 153 16.43 -17.57 13.73
C TYR A 153 16.97 -18.06 15.08
N LYS A 154 18.01 -18.90 15.10
CA LYS A 154 18.67 -19.27 16.35
C LYS A 154 19.23 -18.05 17.08
N MET A 155 19.80 -17.09 16.34
CA MET A 155 20.28 -15.83 16.93
C MET A 155 19.13 -15.03 17.54
N VAL A 156 18.06 -14.77 16.78
CA VAL A 156 16.91 -13.98 17.27
C VAL A 156 16.24 -14.66 18.46
N THR A 157 16.01 -15.98 18.41
CA THR A 157 15.47 -16.73 19.54
C THR A 157 16.39 -16.65 20.77
N TRP A 158 17.71 -16.78 20.59
CA TRP A 158 18.63 -16.59 21.70
C TRP A 158 18.53 -15.17 22.27
N GLN A 159 18.50 -14.15 21.41
CA GLN A 159 18.45 -12.74 21.82
C GLN A 159 17.17 -12.43 22.58
N SER A 160 16.01 -12.85 22.06
CA SER A 160 14.71 -12.66 22.70
C SER A 160 14.62 -13.40 24.03
N ASP A 161 14.98 -14.68 24.08
CA ASP A 161 14.92 -15.47 25.31
C ASP A 161 15.82 -14.90 26.42
N LYS A 162 17.01 -14.39 26.06
CA LYS A 162 17.90 -13.76 27.06
C LYS A 162 17.39 -12.40 27.50
N LEU A 163 16.89 -11.57 26.59
CA LEU A 163 16.32 -10.28 26.94
C LEU A 163 15.11 -10.44 27.86
N ILE A 164 14.14 -11.27 27.47
CA ILE A 164 12.95 -11.59 28.26
C ILE A 164 13.35 -12.09 29.65
N LYS A 165 14.29 -13.03 29.73
CA LYS A 165 14.73 -13.58 31.02
C LYS A 165 15.29 -12.50 31.96
N VAL A 166 16.11 -11.58 31.43
CA VAL A 166 16.69 -10.49 32.23
C VAL A 166 15.62 -9.50 32.64
N VAL A 167 14.84 -8.99 31.68
CA VAL A 167 13.81 -7.97 31.90
C VAL A 167 12.75 -8.47 32.86
N SER A 168 12.19 -9.67 32.65
CA SER A 168 11.15 -10.21 33.53
C SER A 168 11.64 -10.37 34.97
N TYR A 169 12.86 -10.87 35.19
CA TYR A 169 13.42 -10.99 36.54
C TYR A 169 13.62 -9.61 37.19
N GLU A 170 14.20 -8.67 36.44
CA GLU A 170 14.47 -7.34 36.97
C GLU A 170 13.18 -6.57 37.27
N VAL A 171 12.15 -6.69 36.43
CA VAL A 171 10.82 -6.10 36.70
C VAL A 171 10.17 -6.73 37.92
N GLU A 172 10.19 -8.06 38.07
CA GLU A 172 9.66 -8.73 39.27
C GLU A 172 10.37 -8.23 40.55
N LEU A 173 11.68 -8.04 40.48
CA LEU A 173 12.48 -7.47 41.56
C LEU A 173 12.11 -6.01 41.86
N LEU A 174 11.99 -5.17 40.83
CA LEU A 174 11.60 -3.77 40.97
C LEU A 174 10.21 -3.66 41.59
N VAL A 175 9.23 -4.43 41.09
CA VAL A 175 7.87 -4.47 41.63
C VAL A 175 7.90 -4.83 43.11
N LYS A 176 8.58 -5.92 43.48
CA LYS A 176 8.71 -6.34 44.88
C LYS A 176 9.30 -5.24 45.76
N ASN A 177 10.39 -4.62 45.33
CA ASN A 177 11.04 -3.54 46.08
C ASN A 177 10.12 -2.32 46.26
N HIS A 178 9.32 -1.98 45.25
CA HIS A 178 8.34 -0.90 45.34
C HIS A 178 7.16 -1.29 46.25
N GLN A 179 6.68 -2.53 46.19
CA GLN A 179 5.62 -3.02 47.09
C GLN A 179 6.04 -2.95 48.56
N GLU A 180 7.26 -3.38 48.86
CA GLU A 180 7.86 -3.29 50.20
C GLU A 180 7.98 -1.83 50.65
N TYR A 181 8.46 -0.93 49.78
CA TYR A 181 8.58 0.49 50.13
C TYR A 181 7.21 1.16 50.33
N CYS A 182 6.26 0.93 49.41
CA CYS A 182 4.90 1.47 49.49
C CYS A 182 4.12 0.99 50.71
N SER A 183 4.49 -0.17 51.29
CA SER A 183 3.90 -0.66 52.55
C SER A 183 4.33 0.15 53.78
N ASN A 184 5.38 0.96 53.66
CA ASN A 184 6.02 1.66 54.78
C ASN A 184 5.89 3.19 54.68
N ILE A 185 5.07 3.71 53.75
CA ILE A 185 4.87 5.15 53.54
C ILE A 185 3.37 5.51 53.58
N ASP A 186 3.07 6.74 53.95
CA ASP A 186 1.69 7.21 54.13
C ASP A 186 0.95 7.43 52.80
N GLU A 187 1.66 7.92 51.77
CA GLU A 187 1.07 8.31 50.48
C GLU A 187 1.69 7.55 49.29
N PRO A 188 1.44 6.24 49.18
CA PRO A 188 2.08 5.41 48.16
C PRO A 188 1.65 5.75 46.74
N LEU A 189 0.41 6.19 46.52
CA LEU A 189 -0.05 6.59 45.18
C LEU A 189 0.62 7.88 44.69
N GLU A 190 0.86 8.85 45.58
CA GLU A 190 1.60 10.06 45.23
C GLU A 190 3.03 9.73 44.82
N PHE A 191 3.70 8.89 45.61
CA PHE A 191 5.03 8.39 45.28
C PHE A 191 5.07 7.70 43.90
N LEU A 192 4.12 6.81 43.59
CA LEU A 192 4.09 6.12 42.29
C LEU A 192 3.81 7.10 41.14
N ASN A 193 2.92 8.09 41.33
CA ASN A 193 2.68 9.14 40.34
C ASN A 193 3.96 9.96 40.06
N GLN A 194 4.76 10.27 41.09
CA GLN A 194 6.06 10.92 40.89
C GLN A 194 7.03 10.05 40.07
N GLN A 195 7.04 8.72 40.30
CA GLN A 195 7.86 7.81 39.49
C GLN A 195 7.41 7.78 38.01
N ILE A 196 6.10 7.77 37.76
CA ILE A 196 5.53 7.84 36.41
C ILE A 196 5.91 9.17 35.75
N GLN A 197 5.77 10.28 36.48
CA GLN A 197 6.10 11.61 35.98
C GLN A 197 7.55 11.70 35.51
N ILE A 198 8.50 11.10 36.23
CA ILE A 198 9.90 11.08 35.81
C ILE A 198 10.08 10.30 34.50
N LEU A 199 9.37 9.18 34.32
CA LEU A 199 9.49 8.34 33.13
C LEU A 199 8.76 8.91 31.91
N GLU A 200 7.67 9.67 32.10
CA GLU A 200 6.85 10.18 31.01
C GLU A 200 7.12 11.66 30.66
N GLU A 201 7.46 12.48 31.65
CA GLU A 201 7.60 13.94 31.46
C GLU A 201 9.05 14.43 31.55
N ASP A 202 9.89 13.85 32.42
CA ASP A 202 11.30 14.25 32.52
C ASP A 202 12.14 13.54 31.45
N LEU A 203 11.91 12.24 31.24
CA LEU A 203 12.65 11.42 30.29
C LEU A 203 12.06 11.55 28.88
N ILE A 204 12.31 12.68 28.21
CA ILE A 204 11.77 13.00 26.88
C ILE A 204 12.66 12.55 25.72
N GLU A 205 12.08 12.23 24.57
CA GLU A 205 12.79 11.72 23.39
C GLU A 205 13.92 12.63 22.89
N SER A 206 13.76 13.96 23.04
CA SER A 206 14.71 14.95 22.54
C SER A 206 16.02 15.06 23.33
N LEU A 207 16.18 14.34 24.45
CA LEU A 207 17.42 14.39 25.24
C LEU A 207 18.61 13.82 24.44
N ASN A 208 19.70 14.60 24.41
CA ASN A 208 20.92 14.25 23.68
C ASN A 208 22.20 14.29 24.54
N ASP A 209 22.06 14.40 25.86
CA ASP A 209 23.17 14.39 26.83
C ASP A 209 23.02 13.22 27.82
N ALA A 210 23.99 12.32 27.82
CA ALA A 210 24.02 11.16 28.72
C ALA A 210 24.06 11.54 30.20
N LYS A 211 24.71 12.66 30.57
CA LYS A 211 24.78 13.11 31.97
C LYS A 211 23.41 13.56 32.47
N GLU A 212 22.66 14.22 31.61
CA GLU A 212 21.30 14.65 31.91
C GLU A 212 20.37 13.45 32.05
N ILE A 213 20.48 12.46 31.15
CA ILE A 213 19.74 11.18 31.26
C ILE A 213 20.07 10.49 32.60
N LYS A 214 21.35 10.36 32.96
CA LYS A 214 21.76 9.78 34.26
C LYS A 214 21.18 10.56 35.43
N ARG A 215 21.22 11.90 35.39
CA ARG A 215 20.65 12.75 36.44
C ARG A 215 19.15 12.49 36.64
N ILE A 216 18.40 12.36 35.55
CA ILE A 216 16.96 12.06 35.60
C ILE A 216 16.72 10.66 36.15
N LEU A 217 17.41 9.65 35.60
CA LEU A 217 17.30 8.26 36.03
C LEU A 217 17.66 8.08 37.52
N SER A 218 18.62 8.83 38.05
CA SER A 218 19.02 8.77 39.47
C SER A 218 17.91 9.16 40.45
N LYS A 219 16.87 9.88 39.99
CA LYS A 219 15.70 10.23 40.79
C LYS A 219 14.74 9.05 40.99
N LEU A 220 14.81 8.02 40.14
CA LEU A 220 13.92 6.87 40.20
C LEU A 220 14.31 5.95 41.36
N PHE A 221 13.33 5.49 42.13
CA PHE A 221 13.54 4.51 43.18
C PHE A 221 14.06 3.17 42.64
N ALA A 222 13.79 2.85 41.37
CA ALA A 222 14.34 1.70 40.68
C ALA A 222 15.89 1.66 40.68
N PHE A 223 16.55 2.82 40.76
CA PHE A 223 18.00 2.94 40.81
C PHE A 223 18.57 2.94 42.25
N LYS A 224 17.74 2.76 43.27
CA LYS A 224 18.20 2.70 44.66
C LYS A 224 19.17 1.52 44.85
N GLY A 225 20.40 1.84 45.25
CA GLY A 225 21.46 0.85 45.43
C GLY A 225 22.17 0.42 44.14
N PHE A 226 21.87 1.08 43.02
CA PHE A 226 22.60 0.93 41.77
C PHE A 226 23.58 2.08 41.56
N ASP A 227 24.79 1.78 41.10
CA ASP A 227 25.77 2.78 40.70
C ASP A 227 25.50 3.27 39.28
N ILE A 228 24.76 4.37 39.15
CA ILE A 228 24.37 4.92 37.85
C ILE A 228 25.56 5.47 37.04
N ASP A 229 26.63 5.86 37.73
CA ASP A 229 27.85 6.38 37.08
C ASP A 229 28.64 5.25 36.41
N SER A 230 28.33 3.98 36.73
CA SER A 230 28.90 2.82 36.05
C SER A 230 28.48 2.68 34.58
N PHE A 231 27.42 3.38 34.15
CA PHE A 231 27.02 3.38 32.74
C PHE A 231 27.99 4.18 31.86
N ASN A 232 28.26 3.67 30.67
CA ASN A 232 29.01 4.36 29.62
C ASN A 232 28.12 5.40 28.92
N ASP A 233 28.58 6.65 28.86
CA ASP A 233 27.81 7.78 28.31
C ASP A 233 27.44 7.57 26.83
N GLU A 234 28.37 7.11 26.00
CA GLU A 234 28.15 6.89 24.57
C GLU A 234 27.12 5.78 24.33
N LEU A 235 27.23 4.67 25.07
CA LEU A 235 26.31 3.54 24.96
C LEU A 235 24.92 3.86 25.49
N LEU A 236 24.84 4.61 26.59
CA LEU A 236 23.57 5.05 27.16
C LEU A 236 22.81 5.91 26.16
N LEU A 237 23.48 6.92 25.59
CA LEU A 237 22.88 7.81 24.59
C LEU A 237 22.50 7.06 23.31
N TYR A 238 23.35 6.14 22.86
CA TYR A 238 23.10 5.34 21.65
C TYR A 238 21.86 4.42 21.77
N ASN A 239 21.58 3.92 22.97
CA ASN A 239 20.44 3.03 23.22
C ASN A 239 19.20 3.74 23.77
N TYR A 240 19.32 5.00 24.21
CA TYR A 240 18.19 5.78 24.73
C TYR A 240 16.94 5.80 23.83
N PRO A 241 17.04 5.92 22.49
CA PRO A 241 15.87 5.89 21.62
C PRO A 241 15.03 4.61 21.71
N SER A 242 15.59 3.49 22.22
CA SER A 242 14.83 2.25 22.39
C SER A 242 13.73 2.36 23.44
N PHE A 243 13.76 3.37 24.31
CA PHE A 243 12.70 3.63 25.28
C PHE A 243 11.40 4.14 24.63
N PHE A 244 11.50 4.77 23.46
CA PHE A 244 10.36 5.37 22.75
C PHE A 244 9.97 4.60 21.49
N ASN A 245 10.67 3.51 21.17
CA ASN A 245 10.47 2.74 19.96
C ASN A 245 9.72 1.45 20.28
N ASP A 246 8.60 1.21 19.59
CA ASP A 246 7.80 -0.01 19.70
C ASP A 246 8.54 -1.28 19.19
N ARG A 247 9.76 -1.12 18.63
CA ARG A 247 10.57 -2.22 18.10
C ARG A 247 11.82 -2.51 18.92
N ILE A 248 12.02 -3.79 19.20
CA ILE A 248 13.22 -4.29 19.88
C ILE A 248 14.41 -4.36 18.93
N GLU A 249 15.53 -3.77 19.34
CA GLU A 249 16.78 -3.68 18.57
C GLU A 249 17.68 -4.92 18.78
N PHE A 250 17.17 -6.09 18.37
CA PHE A 250 17.86 -7.38 18.59
C PHE A 250 19.31 -7.41 18.08
N ARG A 251 19.64 -6.67 17.01
CA ARG A 251 20.98 -6.70 16.40
C ARG A 251 22.09 -6.18 17.32
N ARG A 252 21.71 -5.41 18.36
CA ARG A 252 22.62 -4.88 19.39
C ARG A 252 22.82 -5.85 20.55
N LEU A 253 21.94 -6.84 20.67
CA LEU A 253 21.95 -7.85 21.72
C LEU A 253 22.79 -9.04 21.28
N ASN A 254 23.92 -9.27 21.92
CA ASN A 254 24.83 -10.35 21.57
C ASN A 254 25.52 -10.88 22.84
N PRO A 255 26.33 -11.96 22.75
CA PRO A 255 26.99 -12.50 23.93
C PRO A 255 27.91 -11.52 24.67
N SER A 256 28.53 -10.56 23.98
CA SER A 256 29.39 -9.57 24.63
C SER A 256 28.59 -8.49 25.37
N THR A 257 27.41 -8.11 24.85
CA THR A 257 26.55 -7.09 25.48
C THR A 257 25.66 -7.66 26.59
N ILE A 258 25.01 -8.81 26.37
CA ILE A 258 24.11 -9.44 27.34
C ILE A 258 24.87 -10.34 28.35
N GLY A 259 25.99 -10.94 27.96
CA GLY A 259 26.65 -12.00 28.73
C GLY A 259 27.00 -11.58 30.17
N LYS A 260 27.52 -10.36 30.35
CA LYS A 260 27.83 -9.80 31.68
C LYS A 260 26.58 -9.65 32.55
N VAL A 261 25.46 -9.26 31.96
CA VAL A 261 24.18 -9.10 32.65
C VAL A 261 23.64 -10.46 33.08
N LEU A 262 23.75 -11.49 32.23
CA LEU A 262 23.38 -12.87 32.58
C LEU A 262 24.24 -13.43 33.72
N THR A 263 25.54 -13.11 33.76
CA THR A 263 26.39 -13.52 34.89
C THR A 263 25.94 -12.89 36.20
N LYS A 264 25.56 -11.60 36.20
CA LYS A 264 24.98 -10.94 37.37
C LYS A 264 23.66 -11.58 37.78
N LEU A 265 22.78 -11.91 36.83
CA LEU A 265 21.51 -12.58 37.09
C LEU A 265 21.71 -13.91 37.84
N SER A 266 22.74 -14.70 37.49
CA SER A 266 23.06 -15.95 38.18
C SER A 266 23.44 -15.78 39.66
N SER A 267 23.76 -14.57 40.10
CA SER A 267 24.05 -14.25 41.51
C SER A 267 22.84 -13.75 42.31
N GLU A 268 21.63 -13.80 41.72
CA GLU A 268 20.37 -13.37 42.34
C GLU A 268 20.44 -11.92 42.89
N PRO A 269 20.60 -10.93 42.00
CA PRO A 269 20.77 -9.54 42.41
C PRO A 269 19.53 -9.01 43.15
N LYS A 270 19.76 -8.11 44.11
CA LYS A 270 18.70 -7.49 44.94
C LYS A 270 18.30 -6.10 44.48
N THR A 271 19.03 -5.54 43.52
CA THR A 271 18.78 -4.24 42.89
C THR A 271 18.89 -4.38 41.38
N LEU A 272 18.59 -3.31 40.65
CA LEU A 272 18.85 -3.21 39.22
C LEU A 272 20.29 -3.64 38.89
N PHE A 273 20.47 -4.35 37.78
CA PHE A 273 21.75 -4.92 37.36
C PHE A 273 21.97 -4.91 35.84
N SER A 274 20.94 -4.55 35.07
CA SER A 274 20.99 -4.28 33.63
C SER A 274 22.07 -3.27 33.24
N ASN A 275 22.45 -3.32 31.96
CA ASN A 275 23.33 -2.35 31.33
C ASN A 275 22.57 -1.44 30.36
N GLU A 276 23.28 -0.58 29.65
CA GLU A 276 22.75 0.45 28.75
C GLU A 276 21.91 -0.12 27.61
N TYR A 277 22.15 -1.38 27.23
CA TYR A 277 21.41 -2.06 26.16
C TYR A 277 20.05 -2.61 26.63
N ILE A 278 19.84 -2.76 27.94
CA ILE A 278 18.67 -3.45 28.50
C ILE A 278 17.82 -2.54 29.39
N VAL A 279 18.45 -1.59 30.10
CA VAL A 279 17.79 -0.81 31.16
C VAL A 279 16.51 -0.13 30.69
N PHE A 280 16.48 0.42 29.46
CA PHE A 280 15.29 1.08 28.93
C PHE A 280 14.14 0.11 28.66
N TYR A 281 14.41 -1.13 28.25
CA TYR A 281 13.38 -2.17 28.14
C TYR A 281 12.83 -2.55 29.52
N THR A 282 13.66 -2.63 30.56
CA THR A 282 13.19 -2.84 31.93
C THR A 282 12.28 -1.71 32.39
N LEU A 283 12.69 -0.45 32.19
CA LEU A 283 11.94 0.71 32.65
C LEU A 283 10.59 0.86 31.95
N ASP A 284 10.53 0.56 30.65
CA ASP A 284 9.28 0.62 29.89
C ASP A 284 8.26 -0.43 30.36
N VAL A 285 8.70 -1.68 30.53
CA VAL A 285 7.84 -2.74 31.10
C VAL A 285 7.43 -2.42 32.54
N PHE A 286 8.33 -1.86 33.34
CA PHE A 286 8.03 -1.45 34.71
C PHE A 286 7.03 -0.28 34.76
N LEU A 287 7.13 0.68 33.84
CA LEU A 287 6.17 1.78 33.69
C LEU A 287 4.74 1.26 33.45
N SER A 288 4.59 0.20 32.66
CA SER A 288 3.29 -0.44 32.43
C SER A 288 2.66 -0.95 33.73
N TRP A 289 3.46 -1.56 34.63
CA TRP A 289 2.98 -1.96 35.95
C TRP A 289 2.59 -0.75 36.83
N LEU A 290 3.40 0.32 36.84
CA LEU A 290 3.07 1.55 37.58
C LEU A 290 1.71 2.13 37.14
N ARG A 291 1.49 2.21 35.82
CA ARG A 291 0.23 2.70 35.23
C ARG A 291 -0.96 1.85 35.64
N ASP A 292 -0.80 0.53 35.63
CA ASP A 292 -1.85 -0.40 36.02
C ASP A 292 -2.29 -0.20 37.47
N VAL A 293 -1.33 0.03 38.37
CA VAL A 293 -1.59 0.31 39.78
C VAL A 293 -2.34 1.63 39.95
N VAL A 294 -1.89 2.71 39.29
CA VAL A 294 -2.57 4.01 39.35
C VAL A 294 -3.98 3.96 38.73
N LYS A 295 -4.20 3.07 37.75
CA LYS A 295 -5.53 2.78 37.17
C LYS A 295 -6.44 1.92 38.07
N GLY A 296 -5.97 1.52 39.25
CA GLY A 296 -6.78 0.85 40.27
C GLY A 296 -6.42 -0.60 40.55
N LYS A 297 -5.35 -1.16 39.96
CA LYS A 297 -4.82 -2.46 40.44
C LYS A 297 -4.20 -2.27 41.83
N SER A 298 -4.40 -3.24 42.71
CA SER A 298 -3.82 -3.19 44.07
C SER A 298 -2.29 -3.21 44.00
N ILE A 299 -1.65 -2.26 44.68
CA ILE A 299 -0.18 -2.21 44.84
C ILE A 299 0.32 -3.55 45.42
N GLN A 300 -0.39 -4.11 46.40
CA GLN A 300 0.02 -5.30 47.14
C GLN A 300 -0.39 -6.62 46.48
N ALA A 301 -0.93 -6.58 45.27
CA ALA A 301 -1.23 -7.81 44.53
C ALA A 301 0.07 -8.57 44.22
N PRO A 302 0.14 -9.90 44.46
CA PRO A 302 1.30 -10.68 44.05
C PRO A 302 1.57 -10.50 42.56
N PHE A 303 2.80 -10.13 42.20
CA PHE A 303 3.23 -9.96 40.82
C PHE A 303 4.13 -11.11 40.40
N LYS A 304 3.74 -11.80 39.34
CA LYS A 304 4.54 -12.81 38.67
C LYS A 304 4.05 -12.99 37.25
N TYR A 305 4.98 -13.13 36.31
CA TYR A 305 4.60 -13.45 34.94
C TYR A 305 4.01 -14.87 34.85
N PRO A 306 2.98 -15.08 34.01
CA PRO A 306 2.46 -16.41 33.74
C PRO A 306 3.49 -17.25 32.99
N VAL A 307 3.29 -18.57 32.99
CA VAL A 307 4.03 -19.45 32.07
C VAL A 307 3.43 -19.25 30.68
N TRP A 308 4.02 -18.35 29.88
CA TRP A 308 3.49 -17.97 28.57
C TRP A 308 3.30 -19.16 27.62
N GLU A 309 4.16 -20.18 27.70
CA GLU A 309 4.00 -21.39 26.89
C GLU A 309 2.72 -22.16 27.23
N ASP A 310 2.35 -22.22 28.50
CA ASP A 310 1.11 -22.87 28.94
C ASP A 310 -0.11 -22.09 28.46
N LEU A 311 -0.09 -20.76 28.56
CA LEU A 311 -1.16 -19.90 28.05
C LEU A 311 -1.37 -20.07 26.54
N LEU A 312 -0.27 -20.06 25.77
CA LEU A 312 -0.31 -20.26 24.32
C LEU A 312 -0.89 -21.64 23.97
N ASN A 313 -0.39 -22.70 24.60
CA ASN A 313 -0.85 -24.07 24.38
C ASN A 313 -2.33 -24.25 24.77
N GLN A 314 -2.76 -23.64 25.88
CA GLN A 314 -4.16 -23.63 26.27
C GLN A 314 -5.03 -22.99 25.19
N LYS A 315 -4.60 -21.84 24.64
CA LYS A 315 -5.37 -21.13 23.61
C LYS A 315 -5.48 -21.91 22.30
N ILE A 316 -4.41 -22.60 21.90
CA ILE A 316 -4.42 -23.51 20.75
C ILE A 316 -5.40 -24.66 20.99
N LYS A 317 -5.39 -25.27 22.18
CA LYS A 317 -6.33 -26.35 22.53
C LYS A 317 -7.79 -25.89 22.53
N GLU A 318 -8.06 -24.67 23.02
CA GLU A 318 -9.39 -24.04 22.90
C GLU A 318 -9.81 -23.92 21.43
N ALA A 319 -8.90 -23.49 20.55
CA ALA A 319 -9.14 -23.39 19.13
C ALA A 319 -9.46 -24.76 18.49
N GLU A 320 -8.68 -25.80 18.83
CA GLU A 320 -8.89 -27.18 18.35
C GLU A 320 -10.29 -27.70 18.72
N ASN A 321 -10.73 -27.48 19.96
CA ASN A 321 -12.06 -27.86 20.42
C ASN A 321 -13.19 -27.14 19.64
N GLU A 322 -12.96 -25.92 19.18
CA GLU A 322 -13.94 -25.16 18.39
C GLU A 322 -13.96 -25.55 16.90
N ILE A 323 -12.82 -26.03 16.38
CA ILE A 323 -12.70 -26.48 15.00
C ILE A 323 -13.46 -27.80 14.78
N GLN A 324 -13.36 -28.75 15.72
CA GLN A 324 -13.86 -30.11 15.51
C GLN A 324 -15.35 -30.17 15.14
N PRO A 325 -16.28 -29.48 15.84
CA PRO A 325 -17.70 -29.50 15.46
C PRO A 325 -18.00 -28.88 14.09
N ILE A 326 -17.11 -28.01 13.58
CA ILE A 326 -17.24 -27.41 12.25
C ILE A 326 -16.79 -28.41 11.19
N ILE A 327 -15.66 -29.10 11.43
CA ILE A 327 -15.16 -30.17 10.57
C ILE A 327 -16.19 -31.29 10.44
N ASP A 328 -16.76 -31.76 11.56
CA ASP A 328 -17.75 -32.82 11.56
C ASP A 328 -18.96 -32.45 10.69
N LYS A 329 -19.47 -31.21 10.81
CA LYS A 329 -20.56 -30.71 9.96
C LYS A 329 -20.23 -30.70 8.48
N ILE A 330 -18.99 -30.35 8.12
CA ILE A 330 -18.54 -30.34 6.73
C ILE A 330 -18.50 -31.78 6.20
N GLN A 331 -17.89 -32.70 6.94
CA GLN A 331 -17.79 -34.10 6.55
C GLN A 331 -19.16 -34.76 6.43
N ASP A 332 -20.04 -34.55 7.42
CA ASP A 332 -21.42 -35.05 7.42
C ASP A 332 -22.20 -34.57 6.20
N PHE A 333 -22.00 -33.32 5.77
CA PHE A 333 -22.68 -32.80 4.58
C PHE A 333 -22.12 -33.40 3.29
N VAL A 334 -20.79 -33.50 3.16
CA VAL A 334 -20.10 -33.94 1.95
C VAL A 334 -20.32 -35.42 1.68
N PHE A 335 -20.23 -36.26 2.70
CA PHE A 335 -20.33 -37.72 2.56
C PHE A 335 -21.76 -38.25 2.74
N ASN A 336 -22.75 -37.35 2.80
CA ASN A 336 -24.16 -37.74 2.78
C ASN A 336 -24.58 -38.23 1.39
N SER A 337 -24.97 -39.50 1.29
CA SER A 337 -25.38 -40.17 0.05
C SER A 337 -26.58 -39.54 -0.66
N THR A 338 -27.37 -38.71 0.02
CA THR A 338 -28.51 -37.99 -0.55
C THR A 338 -28.13 -36.71 -1.31
N LYS A 339 -26.90 -36.20 -1.13
CA LYS A 339 -26.46 -34.93 -1.73
C LYS A 339 -25.87 -35.14 -3.12
N SER A 340 -26.25 -34.30 -4.07
CA SER A 340 -25.67 -34.31 -5.40
C SER A 340 -24.26 -33.69 -5.41
N LYS A 341 -23.42 -34.11 -6.37
CA LYS A 341 -22.10 -33.51 -6.60
C LYS A 341 -22.13 -31.99 -6.78
N LYS A 342 -23.24 -31.43 -7.31
CA LYS A 342 -23.40 -29.98 -7.50
C LYS A 342 -23.66 -29.27 -6.16
N GLU A 343 -24.51 -29.84 -5.31
CA GLU A 343 -24.79 -29.31 -3.97
C GLU A 343 -23.53 -29.33 -3.10
N ILE A 344 -22.79 -30.44 -3.10
CA ILE A 344 -21.54 -30.60 -2.36
C ILE A 344 -20.51 -29.55 -2.81
N ARG A 345 -20.36 -29.36 -4.13
CA ARG A 345 -19.46 -28.34 -4.69
C ARG A 345 -19.82 -26.94 -4.22
N ASN A 346 -21.11 -26.58 -4.29
CA ASN A 346 -21.57 -25.26 -3.89
C ASN A 346 -21.40 -25.03 -2.39
N TYR A 347 -21.71 -26.03 -1.56
CA TYR A 347 -21.53 -25.97 -0.13
C TYR A 347 -20.06 -25.72 0.25
N LEU A 348 -19.14 -26.56 -0.25
CA LEU A 348 -17.71 -26.41 0.05
C LEU A 348 -17.16 -25.07 -0.44
N ARG A 349 -17.60 -24.58 -1.61
CA ARG A 349 -17.24 -23.24 -2.09
C ARG A 349 -17.73 -22.15 -1.16
N ASN A 350 -19.00 -22.17 -0.76
CA ASN A 350 -19.55 -21.17 0.13
C ASN A 350 -18.84 -21.16 1.49
N GLU A 351 -18.52 -22.34 2.05
CA GLU A 351 -17.75 -22.40 3.30
C GLU A 351 -16.32 -21.90 3.15
N PHE A 352 -15.71 -22.11 1.99
CA PHE A 352 -14.37 -21.60 1.68
C PHE A 352 -14.36 -20.08 1.48
N GLU A 353 -15.35 -19.53 0.76
CA GLU A 353 -15.52 -18.08 0.56
C GLU A 353 -15.69 -17.35 1.90
N LYS A 354 -16.43 -17.93 2.86
CA LYS A 354 -16.48 -17.39 4.23
C LYS A 354 -15.11 -17.31 4.89
N GLN A 355 -14.20 -18.25 4.65
CA GLN A 355 -12.84 -18.17 5.20
C GLN A 355 -12.00 -17.13 4.47
N ILE A 356 -12.18 -16.98 3.16
CA ILE A 356 -11.54 -15.92 2.38
C ILE A 356 -11.97 -14.54 2.91
N ASP A 357 -13.26 -14.33 3.15
CA ASP A 357 -13.79 -13.07 3.68
C ASP A 357 -13.21 -12.76 5.07
N LYS A 358 -13.16 -13.76 5.96
CA LYS A 358 -12.52 -13.60 7.28
C LYS A 358 -11.03 -13.26 7.14
N TYR A 359 -10.32 -13.93 6.23
CA TYR A 359 -8.89 -13.68 6.01
C TYR A 359 -8.64 -12.26 5.49
N ASN A 360 -9.51 -11.77 4.61
CA ASN A 360 -9.42 -10.42 4.06
C ASN A 360 -9.77 -9.33 5.08
N ALA A 361 -10.52 -9.68 6.13
CA ALA A 361 -10.81 -8.77 7.25
C ALA A 361 -9.68 -8.68 8.28
N ILE A 362 -8.69 -9.58 8.24
CA ILE A 362 -7.52 -9.55 9.13
C ILE A 362 -6.48 -8.58 8.57
N GLU A 363 -6.17 -7.52 9.33
CA GLU A 363 -5.13 -6.56 8.99
C GLU A 363 -3.73 -7.18 9.13
N GLU A 364 -3.46 -7.82 10.27
CA GLU A 364 -2.15 -8.39 10.58
C GLU A 364 -2.03 -9.87 10.22
N LYS A 365 -1.54 -10.14 9.01
CA LYS A 365 -1.44 -11.51 8.47
C LYS A 365 -0.16 -12.26 8.87
N GLN A 366 0.71 -11.66 9.67
CA GLN A 366 2.02 -12.23 10.02
C GLN A 366 1.88 -13.50 10.86
N ILE A 367 0.83 -13.57 11.69
CA ILE A 367 0.57 -14.71 12.58
C ILE A 367 0.40 -16.03 11.82
N PHE A 368 -0.12 -16.01 10.60
CA PHE A 368 -0.24 -17.20 9.74
C PHE A 368 1.12 -17.81 9.37
N TYR A 369 2.19 -17.02 9.33
CA TYR A 369 3.54 -17.53 9.14
C TYR A 369 4.01 -18.34 10.35
N LEU A 370 3.70 -17.86 11.55
CA LEU A 370 4.12 -18.47 12.81
C LEU A 370 3.36 -19.76 13.13
N LEU A 371 2.17 -19.94 12.56
CA LEU A 371 1.34 -21.15 12.68
C LEU A 371 1.86 -22.37 11.89
N ARG A 372 3.10 -22.36 11.38
CA ARG A 372 3.73 -23.53 10.76
C ARG A 372 4.32 -24.44 11.83
N ASP A 373 4.31 -25.74 11.58
CA ASP A 373 4.87 -26.72 12.51
C ASP A 373 6.35 -26.45 12.80
N GLU A 374 7.14 -26.04 11.80
CA GLU A 374 8.55 -25.67 11.97
C GLU A 374 8.78 -24.38 12.79
N ASN A 375 7.74 -23.56 12.99
CA ASN A 375 7.83 -22.24 13.60
C ASN A 375 7.31 -22.20 15.05
N LYS A 376 7.12 -23.35 15.71
CA LYS A 376 6.64 -23.41 17.11
C LYS A 376 7.47 -22.56 18.08
N ASN A 377 8.80 -22.66 18.04
CA ASN A 377 9.67 -21.88 18.91
C ASN A 377 9.61 -20.37 18.59
N PRO A 378 9.71 -19.93 17.32
CA PRO A 378 9.44 -18.55 16.93
C PRO A 378 8.08 -18.02 17.40
N LEU A 379 6.99 -18.80 17.29
CA LEU A 379 5.66 -18.41 17.77
C LEU A 379 5.66 -18.13 19.27
N ILE A 380 6.31 -19.00 20.06
CA ILE A 380 6.45 -18.80 21.51
C ILE A 380 7.23 -17.53 21.81
N SER A 381 8.38 -17.32 21.17
CA SER A 381 9.19 -16.10 21.39
C SER A 381 8.43 -14.83 20.98
N ASP A 382 7.70 -14.86 19.86
CA ASP A 382 6.89 -13.75 19.38
C ASP A 382 5.75 -13.42 20.35
N PHE A 383 5.05 -14.44 20.85
CA PHE A 383 4.04 -14.24 21.90
C PHE A 383 4.64 -13.62 23.17
N LYS A 384 5.78 -14.12 23.64
CA LYS A 384 6.45 -13.58 24.84
C LYS A 384 6.85 -12.11 24.66
N ILE A 385 7.34 -11.74 23.47
CA ILE A 385 7.70 -10.36 23.15
C ILE A 385 6.48 -9.45 23.22
N ASN A 386 5.40 -9.79 22.51
CA ASN A 386 4.20 -8.96 22.47
C ASN A 386 3.48 -8.92 23.84
N ALA A 387 3.49 -10.02 24.58
CA ALA A 387 2.93 -10.05 25.93
C ALA A 387 3.72 -9.19 26.92
N LEU A 388 5.05 -9.19 26.85
CA LEU A 388 5.91 -8.49 27.80
C LEU A 388 6.11 -7.02 27.47
N PHE A 389 6.48 -6.71 26.23
CA PHE A 389 6.90 -5.36 25.82
C PHE A 389 5.74 -4.53 25.27
N ASN A 390 4.81 -5.14 24.56
CA ASN A 390 3.69 -4.40 23.94
C ASN A 390 2.42 -4.41 24.81
N ASN A 391 2.40 -5.21 25.88
CA ASN A 391 1.21 -5.40 26.74
C ASN A 391 -0.03 -5.90 25.95
N GLU A 392 0.20 -6.69 24.90
CA GLU A 392 -0.81 -7.15 23.94
C GLU A 392 -1.24 -8.60 24.17
N GLU A 393 -0.97 -9.20 25.34
CA GLU A 393 -1.20 -10.63 25.60
C GLU A 393 -2.59 -11.12 25.16
N GLN A 394 -3.65 -10.42 25.56
CA GLN A 394 -5.03 -10.83 25.31
C GLN A 394 -5.43 -10.67 23.84
N GLU A 395 -4.99 -9.57 23.21
CA GLU A 395 -5.24 -9.30 21.79
C GLU A 395 -4.49 -10.31 20.92
N TYR A 396 -3.22 -10.56 21.22
CA TYR A 396 -2.42 -11.55 20.54
C TYR A 396 -3.05 -12.95 20.61
N LEU A 397 -3.44 -13.40 21.81
CA LEU A 397 -4.05 -14.72 21.99
C LEU A 397 -5.41 -14.85 21.26
N LYS A 398 -6.17 -13.75 21.19
CA LYS A 398 -7.41 -13.70 20.39
C LYS A 398 -7.10 -13.83 18.90
N ASN A 399 -6.20 -13.01 18.38
CA ASN A 399 -5.81 -13.01 16.96
C ASN A 399 -5.21 -14.36 16.55
N LEU A 400 -4.40 -14.98 17.42
CA LEU A 400 -3.85 -16.32 17.24
C LEU A 400 -4.94 -17.36 17.07
N LYS A 401 -5.92 -17.37 17.99
CA LYS A 401 -7.02 -18.32 17.96
C LYS A 401 -7.85 -18.16 16.68
N GLU A 402 -8.18 -16.93 16.30
CA GLU A 402 -8.94 -16.65 15.08
C GLU A 402 -8.19 -17.12 13.82
N ALA A 403 -6.89 -16.82 13.73
CA ALA A 403 -6.04 -17.26 12.62
C ALA A 403 -5.89 -18.79 12.57
N TYR A 404 -5.71 -19.45 13.73
CA TYR A 404 -5.59 -20.90 13.82
C TYR A 404 -6.86 -21.61 13.35
N ILE A 405 -8.03 -21.15 13.80
CA ILE A 405 -9.33 -21.66 13.37
C ILE A 405 -9.50 -21.50 11.87
N LEU A 406 -9.25 -20.30 11.34
CA LEU A 406 -9.36 -20.00 9.91
C LEU A 406 -8.47 -20.90 9.07
N GLN A 407 -7.18 -21.00 9.42
CA GLN A 407 -6.20 -21.79 8.69
C GLN A 407 -6.61 -23.26 8.62
N ASN A 408 -6.97 -23.85 9.76
CA ASN A 408 -7.31 -25.27 9.83
C ASN A 408 -8.62 -25.60 9.11
N ILE A 409 -9.66 -24.77 9.23
CA ILE A 409 -10.91 -24.95 8.47
C ILE A 409 -10.64 -24.83 6.96
N SER A 410 -9.82 -23.85 6.54
CA SER A 410 -9.48 -23.64 5.13
C SER A 410 -8.75 -24.85 4.53
N TRP A 411 -7.78 -25.41 5.24
CA TRP A 411 -7.09 -26.63 4.84
C TRP A 411 -8.04 -27.82 4.79
N HIS A 412 -8.87 -27.99 5.81
CA HIS A 412 -9.85 -29.08 5.83
C HIS A 412 -10.79 -29.04 4.63
N ILE A 413 -11.37 -27.88 4.32
CA ILE A 413 -12.24 -27.70 3.15
C ILE A 413 -11.49 -28.04 1.85
N SER A 414 -10.24 -27.58 1.71
CA SER A 414 -9.42 -27.81 0.52
C SER A 414 -9.10 -29.29 0.33
N LEU A 415 -8.72 -30.00 1.41
CA LEU A 415 -8.43 -31.42 1.39
C LEU A 415 -9.69 -32.24 1.06
N THR A 416 -10.81 -31.95 1.74
CA THR A 416 -12.10 -32.60 1.49
C THR A 416 -12.59 -32.38 0.07
N PHE A 417 -12.42 -31.19 -0.49
CA PHE A 417 -12.75 -30.90 -1.89
C PHE A 417 -11.89 -31.74 -2.86
N ASN A 418 -10.58 -31.80 -2.61
CA ASN A 418 -9.65 -32.54 -3.46
C ASN A 418 -9.94 -34.04 -3.42
N GLU A 419 -10.20 -34.60 -2.24
CA GLU A 419 -10.57 -36.00 -2.05
C GLU A 419 -11.88 -36.35 -2.78
N PHE A 420 -12.92 -35.52 -2.62
CA PHE A 420 -14.24 -35.83 -3.19
C PHE A 420 -14.31 -35.65 -4.71
N PHE A 421 -13.61 -34.65 -5.27
CA PHE A 421 -13.69 -34.31 -6.70
C PHE A 421 -12.52 -34.78 -7.56
N ASP A 422 -11.46 -35.35 -6.98
CA ASP A 422 -10.18 -35.61 -7.66
C ASP A 422 -9.66 -34.36 -8.40
N SER A 423 -9.79 -33.21 -7.74
CA SER A 423 -9.33 -31.91 -8.22
C SER A 423 -8.15 -31.45 -7.35
N LYS A 424 -7.31 -30.56 -7.89
CA LYS A 424 -6.26 -29.89 -7.12
C LYS A 424 -6.67 -28.50 -6.61
N THR A 425 -7.79 -27.97 -7.12
CA THR A 425 -8.25 -26.60 -6.85
C THR A 425 -9.78 -26.53 -6.82
N ILE A 426 -10.32 -25.65 -5.97
CA ILE A 426 -11.75 -25.38 -5.77
C ILE A 426 -12.33 -24.52 -6.90
N TYR A 427 -11.58 -23.50 -7.34
CA TYR A 427 -12.04 -22.50 -8.33
C TYR A 427 -11.48 -22.72 -9.73
N PHE A 428 -10.23 -23.18 -9.81
CA PHE A 428 -9.50 -23.18 -11.07
C PHE A 428 -9.69 -24.50 -11.82
N LYS A 429 -9.62 -24.42 -13.14
CA LYS A 429 -9.35 -25.58 -13.98
C LYS A 429 -7.85 -25.59 -14.25
N LYS A 430 -7.27 -26.76 -14.49
CA LYS A 430 -5.82 -26.97 -14.72
C LYS A 430 -5.18 -26.04 -15.78
N ASP A 431 -5.96 -25.33 -16.60
CA ASP A 431 -5.49 -24.50 -17.75
C ASP A 431 -5.71 -22.98 -17.64
N THR A 432 -6.29 -22.42 -16.58
CA THR A 432 -6.67 -20.99 -16.59
C THR A 432 -5.54 -20.04 -16.14
N GLY A 433 -4.68 -19.65 -17.08
CA GLY A 433 -3.71 -18.54 -16.95
C GLY A 433 -4.35 -17.14 -16.97
N SER A 434 -5.60 -17.00 -16.54
CA SER A 434 -6.41 -15.79 -16.70
C SER A 434 -5.81 -14.56 -16.01
N HIS A 435 -5.12 -14.74 -14.87
CA HIS A 435 -4.43 -13.66 -14.16
C HIS A 435 -3.23 -13.10 -14.97
N LEU A 436 -2.43 -13.97 -15.59
CA LEU A 436 -1.36 -13.54 -16.50
C LEU A 436 -1.91 -12.82 -17.73
N MET A 437 -3.11 -13.23 -18.18
CA MET A 437 -3.79 -12.54 -19.27
C MET A 437 -4.26 -11.14 -18.86
N ILE A 438 -4.87 -10.98 -17.68
CA ILE A 438 -5.26 -9.66 -17.18
C ILE A 438 -4.05 -8.73 -17.11
N LEU A 439 -2.95 -9.15 -16.49
CA LEU A 439 -1.72 -8.35 -16.42
C LEU A 439 -1.23 -7.94 -17.81
N SER A 440 -1.19 -8.88 -18.75
CA SER A 440 -0.78 -8.61 -20.12
C SER A 440 -1.70 -7.61 -20.82
N LEU A 441 -3.02 -7.75 -20.66
CA LEU A 441 -4.00 -6.87 -21.29
C LEU A 441 -3.98 -5.47 -20.68
N THR A 442 -3.85 -5.37 -19.36
CA THR A 442 -3.70 -4.07 -18.70
C THR A 442 -2.42 -3.37 -19.16
N LYS A 443 -1.32 -4.11 -19.32
CA LYS A 443 -0.09 -3.61 -19.95
C LYS A 443 -0.23 -3.25 -21.42
N ASP A 444 -1.31 -3.62 -22.08
CA ASP A 444 -1.63 -3.21 -23.45
C ASP A 444 -2.51 -1.95 -23.50
N MET A 445 -3.03 -1.49 -22.36
CA MET A 445 -3.77 -0.22 -22.23
C MET A 445 -2.80 0.95 -22.00
N VAL A 446 -3.33 2.18 -21.96
CA VAL A 446 -2.58 3.37 -21.55
C VAL A 446 -2.40 3.36 -20.04
N LEU A 447 -1.18 3.08 -19.58
CA LEU A 447 -0.85 3.06 -18.15
C LEU A 447 -0.49 4.46 -17.64
N ASP A 448 -0.97 4.80 -16.45
CA ASP A 448 -0.51 5.93 -15.66
C ASP A 448 0.18 5.45 -14.36
N LYS A 449 0.71 6.40 -13.57
CA LYS A 449 1.46 6.11 -12.34
C LYS A 449 0.62 5.30 -11.35
N GLU A 450 -0.65 5.68 -11.16
CA GLU A 450 -1.56 5.03 -10.22
C GLU A 450 -1.83 3.58 -10.60
N LEU A 451 -2.23 3.33 -11.86
CA LEU A 451 -2.48 1.97 -12.35
C LEU A 451 -1.22 1.10 -12.32
N SER A 452 -0.05 1.67 -12.63
CA SER A 452 1.21 0.94 -12.56
C SER A 452 1.56 0.50 -11.15
N ILE A 453 1.40 1.39 -10.17
CA ILE A 453 1.65 1.07 -8.75
C ILE A 453 0.68 0.00 -8.29
N GLU A 454 -0.61 0.14 -8.58
CA GLU A 454 -1.64 -0.81 -8.15
C GLU A 454 -1.42 -2.23 -8.74
N LEU A 455 -1.00 -2.32 -10.02
CA LEU A 455 -0.63 -3.59 -10.66
C LEU A 455 0.55 -4.28 -9.99
N ASP A 456 1.57 -3.50 -9.66
CA ASP A 456 2.81 -3.99 -9.06
C ASP A 456 2.56 -4.44 -7.62
N GLU A 457 1.90 -3.61 -6.82
CA GLU A 457 1.48 -3.95 -5.45
C GLU A 457 0.57 -5.18 -5.42
N ALA A 458 -0.29 -5.36 -6.41
CA ALA A 458 -1.14 -6.54 -6.49
C ALA A 458 -0.34 -7.83 -6.74
N MET A 459 0.73 -7.77 -7.54
CA MET A 459 1.63 -8.91 -7.74
C MET A 459 2.51 -9.16 -6.51
N ASP A 460 3.10 -8.10 -5.96
CA ASP A 460 4.01 -8.19 -4.82
C ASP A 460 3.26 -8.69 -3.58
N SER A 461 2.03 -8.20 -3.36
CA SER A 461 1.14 -8.69 -2.30
C SER A 461 0.81 -10.17 -2.47
N PHE A 462 0.53 -10.63 -3.70
CA PHE A 462 0.26 -12.05 -3.95
C PHE A 462 1.46 -12.93 -3.61
N PHE A 463 2.66 -12.58 -4.10
CA PHE A 463 3.86 -13.35 -3.78
C PHE A 463 4.18 -13.31 -2.29
N LYS A 464 4.11 -12.13 -1.67
CA LYS A 464 4.32 -11.97 -0.23
C LYS A 464 3.37 -12.89 0.54
N GLU A 465 2.06 -12.76 0.35
CA GLU A 465 1.06 -13.56 1.07
C GLU A 465 1.22 -15.06 0.81
N MET A 466 1.48 -15.47 -0.43
CA MET A 466 1.68 -16.87 -0.80
C MET A 466 2.90 -17.48 -0.11
N TYR A 467 3.98 -16.72 0.10
CA TYR A 467 5.17 -17.20 0.78
C TYR A 467 5.11 -17.08 2.30
N THR A 468 4.40 -16.08 2.81
CA THR A 468 4.37 -15.78 4.26
C THR A 468 3.21 -16.43 4.97
N THR A 469 2.08 -16.68 4.34
CA THR A 469 0.95 -17.30 5.03
C THR A 469 0.95 -18.81 4.78
N SER A 470 0.41 -19.56 5.73
CA SER A 470 0.36 -21.02 5.68
C SER A 470 -1.04 -21.47 5.27
N LEU A 471 -1.61 -20.80 4.27
CA LEU A 471 -2.98 -20.99 3.83
C LEU A 471 -3.03 -21.77 2.50
N PRO A 472 -4.18 -22.39 2.18
CA PRO A 472 -4.35 -23.03 0.88
C PRO A 472 -4.15 -22.05 -0.28
N LEU A 473 -3.42 -22.48 -1.30
CA LEU A 473 -3.08 -21.66 -2.48
C LEU A 473 -4.31 -21.04 -3.18
N ASP A 474 -5.46 -21.71 -3.10
CA ASP A 474 -6.73 -21.23 -3.67
C ASP A 474 -7.21 -19.91 -3.04
N ILE A 475 -6.91 -19.63 -1.76
CA ILE A 475 -7.22 -18.33 -1.13
C ILE A 475 -6.46 -17.21 -1.85
N HIS A 476 -5.15 -17.40 -2.05
CA HIS A 476 -4.29 -16.41 -2.69
C HIS A 476 -4.68 -16.17 -4.14
N PHE A 477 -4.96 -17.24 -4.89
CA PHE A 477 -5.39 -17.09 -6.28
C PHE A 477 -6.76 -16.45 -6.42
N TYR A 478 -7.70 -16.74 -5.50
CA TYR A 478 -9.01 -16.07 -5.50
C TYR A 478 -8.83 -14.56 -5.28
N ASN A 479 -8.13 -14.18 -4.21
CA ASN A 479 -7.89 -12.77 -3.87
C ASN A 479 -7.13 -12.03 -4.97
N HIS A 480 -6.08 -12.64 -5.51
CA HIS A 480 -5.29 -12.06 -6.60
C HIS A 480 -6.13 -11.83 -7.85
N ARG A 481 -6.96 -12.81 -8.22
CA ARG A 481 -7.86 -12.69 -9.37
C ARG A 481 -8.89 -11.58 -9.17
N GLU A 482 -9.48 -11.46 -7.98
CA GLU A 482 -10.42 -10.38 -7.68
C GLU A 482 -9.74 -9.02 -7.78
N LYS A 483 -8.55 -8.86 -7.19
CA LYS A 483 -7.75 -7.63 -7.29
C LYS A 483 -7.43 -7.29 -8.75
N TYR A 484 -6.96 -8.26 -9.53
CA TYR A 484 -6.66 -8.07 -10.96
C TYR A 484 -7.89 -7.75 -11.79
N SER A 485 -9.04 -8.34 -11.47
CA SER A 485 -10.31 -8.04 -12.16
C SER A 485 -10.72 -6.57 -11.97
N ARG A 486 -10.63 -6.07 -10.73
CA ARG A 486 -10.90 -4.65 -10.42
C ARG A 486 -9.93 -3.71 -11.12
N ILE A 487 -8.63 -4.05 -11.12
CA ILE A 487 -7.61 -3.29 -11.84
C ILE A 487 -7.90 -3.25 -13.34
N PHE A 488 -8.30 -4.38 -13.93
CA PHE A 488 -8.69 -4.45 -15.33
C PHE A 488 -9.88 -3.53 -15.64
N GLU A 489 -10.94 -3.60 -14.84
CA GLU A 489 -12.13 -2.75 -14.99
C GLU A 489 -11.77 -1.25 -14.89
N LYS A 490 -11.00 -0.88 -13.87
CA LYS A 490 -10.47 0.48 -13.69
C LYS A 490 -9.64 0.94 -14.90
N SER A 491 -8.82 0.03 -15.45
CA SER A 491 -7.99 0.32 -16.63
C SER A 491 -8.83 0.51 -17.90
N ILE A 492 -9.91 -0.26 -18.07
CA ILE A 492 -10.88 -0.06 -19.16
C ILE A 492 -11.55 1.31 -19.02
N THR A 493 -12.06 1.65 -17.83
CA THR A 493 -12.68 2.97 -17.58
C THR A 493 -11.71 4.12 -17.86
N ARG A 494 -10.44 3.98 -17.44
CA ARG A 494 -9.41 4.98 -17.68
C ARG A 494 -9.12 5.13 -19.17
N LEU A 495 -8.98 4.02 -19.88
CA LEU A 495 -8.77 4.00 -21.32
C LEU A 495 -9.95 4.62 -22.08
N GLN A 496 -11.19 4.33 -21.67
CA GLN A 496 -12.38 4.95 -22.25
C GLN A 496 -12.31 6.47 -22.12
N GLY A 497 -12.03 6.99 -20.92
CA GLY A 497 -11.88 8.43 -20.71
C GLY A 497 -10.76 9.07 -21.54
N VAL A 498 -9.67 8.33 -21.82
CA VAL A 498 -8.62 8.78 -22.75
C VAL A 498 -9.14 8.80 -24.19
N LEU A 499 -9.82 7.74 -24.63
CA LEU A 499 -10.36 7.61 -25.98
C LEU A 499 -11.46 8.64 -26.28
N ASP A 500 -12.25 9.04 -25.29
CA ASP A 500 -13.30 10.05 -25.45
C ASP A 500 -12.74 11.46 -25.73
N ASN A 501 -11.54 11.74 -25.25
CA ASN A 501 -10.87 13.04 -25.40
C ASN A 501 -9.77 13.04 -26.47
N ALA A 502 -9.45 11.89 -27.06
CA ALA A 502 -8.39 11.75 -28.04
C ALA A 502 -8.82 12.27 -29.43
N GLU A 503 -7.86 12.81 -30.17
CA GLU A 503 -8.06 13.21 -31.58
C GLU A 503 -8.58 12.03 -32.42
N PRO A 504 -9.62 12.21 -33.27
CA PRO A 504 -10.30 11.11 -33.96
C PRO A 504 -9.36 10.19 -34.75
N ASN A 505 -8.41 10.75 -35.49
CA ASN A 505 -7.44 9.98 -36.28
C ASN A 505 -6.52 9.15 -35.37
N ASN A 506 -6.10 9.71 -34.24
CA ASN A 506 -5.23 9.03 -33.29
C ASN A 506 -5.97 7.89 -32.57
N LYS A 507 -7.24 8.14 -32.20
CA LYS A 507 -8.17 7.13 -31.65
C LYS A 507 -8.30 5.94 -32.61
N VAL A 508 -8.57 6.20 -33.90
CA VAL A 508 -8.68 5.16 -34.94
C VAL A 508 -7.40 4.35 -35.06
N LEU A 509 -6.24 5.02 -35.18
CA LEU A 509 -4.95 4.36 -35.34
C LEU A 509 -4.63 3.44 -34.15
N TYR A 510 -4.88 3.91 -32.93
CA TYR A 510 -4.69 3.09 -31.72
C TYR A 510 -5.61 1.87 -31.71
N ILE A 511 -6.92 2.07 -31.87
CA ILE A 511 -7.92 0.98 -31.80
C ILE A 511 -7.64 -0.08 -32.86
N GLN A 512 -7.41 0.33 -34.11
CA GLN A 512 -7.10 -0.61 -35.19
C GLN A 512 -5.81 -1.38 -34.93
N SER A 513 -4.78 -0.71 -34.41
CA SER A 513 -3.53 -1.36 -34.04
C SER A 513 -3.74 -2.41 -32.93
N ARG A 514 -4.56 -2.12 -31.91
CA ARG A 514 -4.85 -3.04 -30.80
C ARG A 514 -5.74 -4.21 -31.20
N LEU A 515 -6.78 -3.97 -32.00
CA LEU A 515 -7.62 -5.04 -32.55
C LEU A 515 -6.81 -6.00 -33.43
N LYS A 516 -5.89 -5.48 -34.26
CA LYS A 516 -4.99 -6.29 -35.08
C LYS A 516 -4.13 -7.21 -34.21
N GLU A 517 -3.56 -6.68 -33.13
CA GLU A 517 -2.73 -7.42 -32.18
C GLU A 517 -3.50 -8.55 -31.49
N LEU A 518 -4.68 -8.24 -30.93
CA LEU A 518 -5.54 -9.23 -30.26
C LEU A 518 -5.94 -10.36 -31.22
N ARG A 519 -6.36 -10.03 -32.45
CA ARG A 519 -6.71 -11.02 -33.48
C ARG A 519 -5.52 -11.89 -33.88
N HIS A 520 -4.31 -11.33 -33.98
CA HIS A 520 -3.12 -12.13 -34.28
C HIS A 520 -2.71 -13.03 -33.12
N ARG A 521 -2.87 -12.58 -31.87
CA ARG A 521 -2.63 -13.39 -30.67
C ARG A 521 -3.59 -14.58 -30.63
N GLU A 522 -4.87 -14.33 -30.90
CA GLU A 522 -5.93 -15.34 -31.01
C GLU A 522 -5.61 -16.38 -32.11
N LEU A 523 -5.21 -15.92 -33.31
CA LEU A 523 -4.80 -16.80 -34.41
C LEU A 523 -3.59 -17.67 -34.04
N LYS A 524 -2.56 -17.09 -33.40
CA LYS A 524 -1.40 -17.84 -32.93
C LYS A 524 -1.78 -18.88 -31.89
N PHE A 525 -2.64 -18.51 -30.94
CA PHE A 525 -3.11 -19.41 -29.90
C PHE A 525 -3.90 -20.58 -30.51
N ARG A 526 -4.86 -20.31 -31.41
CA ARG A 526 -5.60 -21.34 -32.16
C ARG A 526 -4.67 -22.24 -32.98
N SER A 527 -3.64 -21.68 -33.63
CA SER A 527 -2.65 -22.47 -34.37
C SER A 527 -1.79 -23.37 -33.47
N PHE A 528 -1.53 -22.95 -32.23
CA PHE A 528 -0.80 -23.74 -31.23
C PHE A 528 -1.69 -24.84 -30.64
N LEU A 529 -2.95 -24.52 -30.32
CA LEU A 529 -3.95 -25.48 -29.83
C LEU A 529 -4.26 -26.56 -30.88
N GLY A 530 -4.37 -26.19 -32.16
CA GLY A 530 -4.54 -27.15 -33.26
C GLY A 530 -3.42 -28.18 -33.38
N ARG A 531 -2.24 -27.93 -32.78
CA ARG A 531 -1.11 -28.87 -32.70
C ARG A 531 -1.13 -29.76 -31.46
N LYS A 532 -1.95 -29.46 -30.44
CA LYS A 532 -2.08 -30.24 -29.21
C LYS A 532 -3.55 -30.68 -29.03
N LYS A 533 -3.84 -31.93 -29.41
CA LYS A 533 -5.20 -32.50 -29.44
C LYS A 533 -5.96 -32.50 -28.09
N ASP A 534 -5.27 -32.29 -26.98
CA ASP A 534 -5.84 -32.42 -25.63
C ASP A 534 -6.30 -31.09 -24.99
N PHE A 535 -6.01 -29.94 -25.61
CA PHE A 535 -6.47 -28.66 -25.08
C PHE A 535 -7.81 -28.26 -25.69
N LYS A 536 -8.84 -28.12 -24.85
CA LYS A 536 -10.15 -27.62 -25.28
C LYS A 536 -10.10 -26.11 -25.47
N ASP A 537 -10.51 -25.66 -26.65
CA ASP A 537 -10.69 -24.26 -26.99
C ASP A 537 -11.75 -23.64 -26.06
N LYS A 538 -11.30 -22.81 -25.12
CA LYS A 538 -12.17 -21.97 -24.32
C LYS A 538 -11.57 -20.58 -24.34
N GLU A 539 -12.23 -19.70 -25.07
CA GLU A 539 -11.84 -18.30 -25.12
C GLU A 539 -11.91 -17.69 -23.70
N ASP A 540 -10.85 -16.97 -23.33
CA ASP A 540 -10.75 -16.33 -22.02
C ASP A 540 -11.64 -15.09 -21.94
N LYS A 541 -12.31 -14.92 -20.79
CA LYS A 541 -13.25 -13.82 -20.52
C LYS A 541 -12.66 -12.43 -20.82
N TYR A 542 -11.48 -12.12 -20.27
CA TYR A 542 -10.92 -10.75 -20.30
C TYR A 542 -10.40 -10.32 -21.68
N PRO A 543 -9.68 -11.16 -22.45
CA PRO A 543 -9.37 -10.84 -23.84
C PRO A 543 -10.62 -10.53 -24.68
N ASN A 544 -11.70 -11.29 -24.49
CA ASN A 544 -12.97 -11.07 -25.20
C ASN A 544 -13.61 -9.75 -24.79
N LEU A 545 -13.68 -9.45 -23.48
CA LEU A 545 -14.18 -8.15 -23.01
C LEU A 545 -13.38 -6.98 -23.58
N PHE A 546 -12.05 -7.06 -23.62
CA PHE A 546 -11.22 -5.98 -24.18
C PHE A 546 -11.41 -5.85 -25.70
N LYS A 547 -11.50 -6.96 -26.42
CA LYS A 547 -11.77 -6.98 -27.87
C LYS A 547 -13.16 -6.41 -28.18
N GLU A 548 -14.17 -6.77 -27.40
CA GLU A 548 -15.54 -6.27 -27.52
C GLU A 548 -15.57 -4.75 -27.28
N PHE A 549 -14.97 -4.28 -26.18
CA PHE A 549 -14.80 -2.85 -25.90
C PHE A 549 -14.18 -2.09 -27.08
N LEU A 550 -13.03 -2.56 -27.59
CA LEU A 550 -12.37 -1.91 -28.73
C LEU A 550 -13.19 -1.99 -30.03
N SER A 551 -14.01 -3.03 -30.20
CA SER A 551 -14.86 -3.17 -31.39
C SER A 551 -16.03 -2.21 -31.34
N ILE A 552 -16.66 -2.03 -30.17
CA ILE A 552 -17.68 -1.00 -29.92
C ILE A 552 -17.13 0.39 -30.23
N GLU A 553 -15.94 0.72 -29.72
CA GLU A 553 -15.29 2.01 -29.99
C GLU A 553 -14.98 2.19 -31.49
N ALA A 554 -14.56 1.13 -32.19
CA ALA A 554 -14.30 1.19 -33.63
C ALA A 554 -15.58 1.39 -34.45
N GLU A 555 -16.67 0.71 -34.08
CA GLU A 555 -17.97 0.82 -34.74
C GLU A 555 -18.56 2.22 -34.53
N PHE A 556 -18.50 2.75 -33.30
CA PHE A 556 -18.91 4.12 -33.01
C PHE A 556 -18.18 5.14 -33.90
N ILE A 557 -16.86 4.99 -34.07
CA ILE A 557 -16.11 5.88 -34.98
C ILE A 557 -16.57 5.70 -36.43
N LYS A 558 -16.78 4.47 -36.90
CA LYS A 558 -17.21 4.21 -38.28
C LYS A 558 -18.59 4.83 -38.56
N GLU A 559 -19.51 4.72 -37.61
CA GLU A 559 -20.87 5.27 -37.71
C GLU A 559 -20.87 6.80 -37.65
N THR A 560 -19.98 7.40 -36.83
CA THR A 560 -19.87 8.87 -36.71
C THR A 560 -19.07 9.52 -37.84
N VAL A 561 -18.11 8.81 -38.46
CA VAL A 561 -17.37 9.27 -39.65
C VAL A 561 -18.29 9.48 -40.85
N GLN A 562 -19.40 8.73 -40.95
CA GLN A 562 -20.41 8.92 -42.02
C GLN A 562 -21.30 10.15 -41.83
N ILE A 563 -21.18 10.87 -40.69
CA ILE A 563 -21.99 12.05 -40.36
C ILE A 563 -21.32 13.37 -40.80
N LEU A 564 -20.17 13.33 -41.49
CA LEU A 564 -19.59 14.50 -42.15
C LEU A 564 -19.75 14.39 -43.68
N PRO A 565 -20.56 15.26 -44.33
CA PRO A 565 -20.70 16.67 -43.98
C PRO A 565 -22.14 17.05 -43.59
N VAL A 566 -22.43 17.14 -42.30
CA VAL A 566 -23.34 18.21 -41.86
C VAL A 566 -22.56 19.50 -42.03
N THR A 567 -23.08 20.40 -42.85
CA THR A 567 -22.56 21.75 -43.11
C THR A 567 -22.06 22.41 -41.83
N LEU A 568 -20.74 22.35 -41.61
CA LEU A 568 -20.05 23.27 -40.74
C LEU A 568 -20.29 24.67 -41.33
N LEU A 569 -20.93 25.53 -40.54
CA LEU A 569 -21.04 26.96 -40.82
C LEU A 569 -19.63 27.52 -41.12
N PRO A 570 -19.52 28.50 -42.03
CA PRO A 570 -18.27 28.82 -42.72
C PRO A 570 -17.11 29.11 -41.77
N ASN A 571 -16.03 28.37 -41.97
CA ASN A 571 -14.71 28.60 -41.40
C ASN A 571 -14.27 30.05 -41.66
N LYS A 572 -14.02 30.81 -40.59
CA LYS A 572 -12.89 31.73 -40.58
C LYS A 572 -11.77 31.04 -39.83
N THR A 573 -10.83 30.49 -40.59
CA THR A 573 -9.60 29.92 -40.08
C THR A 573 -8.77 31.06 -39.49
N GLU A 574 -8.71 31.15 -38.17
CA GLU A 574 -7.60 31.79 -37.47
C GLU A 574 -6.95 30.75 -36.56
N SER A 575 -5.62 30.68 -36.70
CA SER A 575 -4.69 29.87 -35.93
C SER A 575 -5.03 29.88 -34.43
N LEU A 576 -5.38 28.72 -33.86
CA LEU A 576 -5.34 28.54 -32.41
C LEU A 576 -3.89 28.35 -31.97
N ILE A 577 -3.23 29.50 -31.84
CA ILE A 577 -2.34 29.75 -30.71
C ILE A 577 -3.17 29.41 -29.46
N LEU A 578 -2.58 28.64 -28.55
CA LEU A 578 -3.09 28.40 -27.20
C LEU A 578 -3.13 29.72 -26.42
N GLU A 579 -4.11 30.57 -26.71
CA GLU A 579 -4.60 31.55 -25.75
C GLU A 579 -5.84 30.96 -25.08
N LYS A 580 -5.82 30.97 -23.75
CA LYS A 580 -6.93 30.55 -22.89
C LYS A 580 -8.16 31.42 -23.18
N GLU A 581 -9.04 31.01 -24.09
CA GLU A 581 -10.40 31.56 -24.09
C GLU A 581 -11.25 30.81 -23.08
N THR A 582 -11.34 31.37 -21.89
CA THR A 582 -12.43 31.12 -20.94
C THR A 582 -13.75 31.54 -21.57
N ASP A 583 -14.74 30.64 -21.64
CA ASP A 583 -16.13 31.01 -21.99
C ASP A 583 -16.54 32.24 -21.18
N SER A 584 -16.84 33.35 -21.85
CA SER A 584 -17.32 34.58 -21.23
C SER A 584 -18.82 34.72 -21.46
N PHE A 585 -19.50 35.54 -20.66
CA PHE A 585 -20.93 35.79 -20.84
C PHE A 585 -21.27 36.33 -22.25
N LYS A 586 -20.30 37.00 -22.88
CA LYS A 586 -20.42 37.53 -24.25
C LYS A 586 -20.35 36.46 -25.35
N THR A 587 -19.82 35.27 -25.05
CA THR A 587 -19.54 34.23 -26.06
C THR A 587 -20.42 32.98 -25.93
N PHE A 588 -21.13 32.77 -24.80
CA PHE A 588 -21.90 31.53 -24.59
C PHE A 588 -23.35 31.53 -25.13
N VAL A 589 -23.93 32.70 -25.46
CA VAL A 589 -25.25 32.86 -26.11
C VAL A 589 -25.29 34.08 -27.02
N THR A 590 -26.29 34.20 -27.90
CA THR A 590 -26.48 35.36 -28.80
C THR A 590 -26.75 36.64 -28.00
N GLN A 591 -26.47 37.82 -28.57
CA GLN A 591 -26.69 39.11 -27.90
C GLN A 591 -28.13 39.27 -27.39
N GLU A 592 -29.12 38.88 -28.20
CA GLU A 592 -30.53 38.89 -27.82
C GLU A 592 -30.83 38.03 -26.58
N LYS A 593 -30.19 36.85 -26.47
CA LYS A 593 -30.29 35.99 -25.29
C LYS A 593 -29.55 36.58 -24.10
N GLN A 594 -28.41 37.24 -24.31
CA GLN A 594 -27.68 37.93 -23.25
C GLN A 594 -28.53 39.04 -22.63
N ASP A 595 -29.12 39.89 -23.48
CA ASP A 595 -29.97 41.00 -23.06
C ASP A 595 -31.20 40.47 -22.31
N TYR A 596 -31.79 39.37 -22.77
CA TYR A 596 -32.88 38.70 -22.09
C TYR A 596 -32.49 38.13 -20.72
N ILE A 597 -31.30 37.52 -20.61
CA ILE A 597 -30.77 36.98 -19.35
C ILE A 597 -30.49 38.11 -18.35
N LEU A 598 -29.91 39.22 -18.79
CA LEU A 598 -29.70 40.37 -17.92
C LEU A 598 -31.03 40.99 -17.48
N LYS A 599 -32.00 41.07 -18.39
CA LYS A 599 -33.33 41.61 -18.10
C LYS A 599 -34.10 40.76 -17.09
N ILE A 600 -34.10 39.43 -17.21
CA ILE A 600 -34.75 38.55 -16.22
C ILE A 600 -34.06 38.64 -14.85
N LEU A 601 -32.73 38.81 -14.79
CA LEU A 601 -32.02 39.00 -13.53
C LEU A 601 -32.37 40.34 -12.89
N GLU A 602 -32.53 41.40 -13.69
CA GLU A 602 -32.90 42.74 -13.23
C GLU A 602 -34.37 42.81 -12.79
N ASP A 603 -35.30 42.27 -13.58
CA ASP A 603 -36.74 42.28 -13.31
C ASP A 603 -37.12 41.38 -12.12
N LEU A 604 -36.32 40.34 -11.83
CA LEU A 604 -36.44 39.53 -10.62
C LEU A 604 -35.66 40.11 -9.43
N ALA A 605 -35.13 41.33 -9.55
CA ALA A 605 -34.36 42.05 -8.53
C ALA A 605 -33.11 41.31 -8.02
N ILE A 606 -32.56 40.38 -8.82
CA ILE A 606 -31.30 39.68 -8.55
C ILE A 606 -30.13 40.61 -8.83
N THR A 607 -30.23 41.40 -9.89
CA THR A 607 -29.30 42.48 -10.21
C THR A 607 -29.95 43.85 -10.04
N LYS A 608 -29.11 44.86 -9.83
CA LYS A 608 -29.45 46.27 -9.96
C LYS A 608 -28.34 46.94 -10.77
N ASP A 609 -28.71 47.63 -11.85
CA ASP A 609 -27.77 48.22 -12.81
C ASP A 609 -26.74 47.20 -13.33
N GLY A 610 -27.18 45.93 -13.50
CA GLY A 610 -26.35 44.84 -14.02
C GLY A 610 -25.37 44.21 -13.01
N VAL A 611 -25.40 44.63 -11.74
CA VAL A 611 -24.57 44.06 -10.65
C VAL A 611 -25.44 43.30 -9.66
N TYR A 612 -24.94 42.19 -9.13
CA TYR A 612 -25.63 41.39 -8.13
C TYR A 612 -26.00 42.22 -6.89
N ASN A 613 -27.28 42.23 -6.53
CA ASN A 613 -27.86 43.15 -5.55
C ASN A 613 -28.39 42.43 -4.28
N LEU A 614 -28.23 41.12 -4.18
CA LEU A 614 -28.72 40.33 -3.03
C LEU A 614 -27.59 39.97 -2.06
N GLY A 615 -27.96 39.55 -0.84
CA GLY A 615 -26.97 39.14 0.18
C GLY A 615 -26.39 37.74 -0.07
N ASP A 616 -25.30 37.41 0.61
CA ASP A 616 -24.56 36.15 0.41
C ASP A 616 -25.41 34.87 0.60
N ARG A 617 -26.45 34.92 1.44
CA ARG A 617 -27.38 33.81 1.67
C ARG A 617 -28.36 33.57 0.52
N SER A 618 -28.41 34.48 -0.45
CA SER A 618 -29.33 34.46 -1.59
C SER A 618 -28.64 34.08 -2.91
N LYS A 619 -27.39 33.61 -2.89
CA LYS A 619 -26.68 33.19 -4.12
C LYS A 619 -27.38 32.07 -4.88
N GLY A 620 -28.20 31.28 -4.19
CA GLY A 620 -29.06 30.25 -4.79
C GLY A 620 -30.09 30.79 -5.81
N THR A 621 -30.40 32.10 -5.80
CA THR A 621 -31.32 32.69 -6.80
C THR A 621 -30.77 32.54 -8.22
N VAL A 622 -29.46 32.73 -8.39
CA VAL A 622 -28.76 32.62 -9.69
C VAL A 622 -28.90 31.19 -10.23
N ARG A 623 -28.73 30.18 -9.39
CA ARG A 623 -28.96 28.78 -9.79
C ARG A 623 -30.40 28.55 -10.27
N GLY A 624 -31.38 29.06 -9.54
CA GLY A 624 -32.81 28.89 -9.87
C GLY A 624 -33.17 29.45 -11.25
N VAL A 625 -32.69 30.66 -11.56
CA VAL A 625 -32.91 31.29 -12.88
C VAL A 625 -32.21 30.51 -13.99
N ILE A 626 -30.97 30.06 -13.76
CA ILE A 626 -30.18 29.33 -14.76
C ILE A 626 -30.81 27.97 -15.08
N GLU A 627 -31.32 27.25 -14.09
CA GLU A 627 -32.04 26.00 -14.35
C GLU A 627 -33.32 26.24 -15.17
N ALA A 628 -34.09 27.29 -14.88
CA ALA A 628 -35.27 27.65 -15.66
C ALA A 628 -34.92 27.99 -17.12
N LEU A 629 -33.90 28.83 -17.34
CA LEU A 629 -33.42 29.18 -18.69
C LEU A 629 -32.90 27.97 -19.48
N ARG A 630 -32.31 26.99 -18.78
CA ARG A 630 -31.80 25.76 -19.39
C ARG A 630 -32.92 24.83 -19.82
N GLU A 631 -33.95 24.68 -18.98
CA GLU A 631 -35.13 23.86 -19.26
C GLU A 631 -35.93 24.42 -20.45
N GLU A 632 -36.03 25.75 -20.55
CA GLU A 632 -36.69 26.44 -21.68
C GLU A 632 -35.78 26.62 -22.91
N HIS A 633 -34.61 25.97 -22.94
CA HIS A 633 -33.65 25.97 -24.05
C HIS A 633 -33.14 27.38 -24.48
N ILE A 634 -33.18 28.34 -23.56
CA ILE A 634 -32.66 29.70 -23.79
C ILE A 634 -31.12 29.71 -23.70
N ILE A 635 -30.54 28.99 -22.73
CA ILE A 635 -29.08 28.82 -22.59
C ILE A 635 -28.60 27.43 -23.05
N PRO A 636 -27.33 27.28 -23.49
CA PRO A 636 -26.82 26.02 -24.02
C PRO A 636 -26.73 24.91 -22.96
N LYS A 637 -26.67 23.66 -23.41
CA LYS A 637 -26.51 22.46 -22.57
C LYS A 637 -25.06 22.32 -22.06
N LEU A 638 -24.60 23.29 -21.27
CA LEU A 638 -23.34 23.22 -20.52
C LEU A 638 -23.57 22.68 -19.11
N SER A 639 -22.47 22.32 -18.41
CA SER A 639 -22.56 21.93 -17.01
C SER A 639 -23.14 23.09 -16.18
N LEU A 640 -24.06 22.77 -15.25
CA LEU A 640 -24.75 23.79 -14.46
C LEU A 640 -23.78 24.70 -13.69
N LYS A 641 -22.69 24.13 -13.18
CA LYS A 641 -21.63 24.88 -12.49
C LYS A 641 -21.01 25.93 -13.43
N ARG A 642 -20.64 25.54 -14.64
CA ARG A 642 -20.04 26.45 -15.63
C ARG A 642 -21.00 27.57 -16.05
N LEU A 643 -22.30 27.27 -16.21
CA LEU A 643 -23.32 28.30 -16.47
C LEU A 643 -23.47 29.29 -15.31
N CYS A 644 -23.47 28.78 -14.06
CA CYS A 644 -23.49 29.62 -12.87
C CYS A 644 -22.26 30.51 -12.79
N ASP A 645 -21.07 29.98 -13.06
CA ASP A 645 -19.82 30.73 -13.01
C ASP A 645 -19.77 31.83 -14.08
N ILE A 646 -20.24 31.55 -15.31
CA ILE A 646 -20.31 32.55 -16.39
C ILE A 646 -21.23 33.71 -16.03
N ILE A 647 -22.44 33.42 -15.55
CA ILE A 647 -23.42 34.45 -15.19
C ILE A 647 -23.01 35.20 -13.94
N ALA A 648 -22.46 34.50 -12.94
CA ALA A 648 -21.93 35.11 -11.73
C ALA A 648 -20.80 36.08 -12.03
N ASN A 649 -19.86 35.72 -12.91
CA ASN A 649 -18.80 36.61 -13.36
C ASN A 649 -19.34 37.87 -14.06
N GLN A 650 -20.41 37.73 -14.88
CA GLN A 650 -21.02 38.87 -15.56
C GLN A 650 -21.67 39.87 -14.60
N ILE A 651 -22.29 39.37 -13.54
CA ILE A 651 -22.99 40.21 -12.55
C ILE A 651 -22.11 40.57 -11.34
N ASN A 652 -20.80 40.32 -11.45
CA ASN A 652 -19.79 40.57 -10.41
C ASN A 652 -20.09 39.88 -9.07
N LEU A 653 -20.56 38.63 -9.13
CA LEU A 653 -20.83 37.77 -7.98
C LEU A 653 -19.69 36.75 -7.77
N GLU A 654 -19.07 36.78 -6.58
CA GLU A 654 -18.05 35.79 -6.21
C GLU A 654 -18.68 34.46 -5.73
N LEU A 655 -18.36 33.37 -6.45
CA LEU A 655 -18.74 31.99 -6.09
C LEU A 655 -17.53 31.21 -5.57
N LYS A 656 -17.52 30.88 -4.28
CA LYS A 656 -16.43 30.11 -3.63
C LYS A 656 -16.60 28.59 -3.76
N SER A 657 -17.80 28.13 -4.08
CA SER A 657 -18.15 26.72 -4.23
C SER A 657 -19.33 26.57 -5.19
N LYS A 658 -19.60 25.33 -5.62
CA LYS A 658 -20.76 25.01 -6.46
C LYS A 658 -22.05 25.36 -5.71
N LEU A 659 -22.96 26.07 -6.36
CA LEU A 659 -24.28 26.36 -5.78
C LEU A 659 -25.13 25.09 -5.76
N ASP A 660 -25.56 24.66 -4.58
CA ASP A 660 -26.50 23.55 -4.40
C ASP A 660 -27.96 23.98 -4.48
N TRP A 661 -28.88 23.03 -4.67
CA TRP A 661 -30.31 23.31 -4.69
C TRP A 661 -30.80 23.64 -3.28
N SER A 662 -31.58 24.71 -3.15
CA SER A 662 -32.10 25.25 -1.89
C SER A 662 -33.53 25.78 -2.06
N ASN A 663 -34.21 26.07 -0.95
CA ASN A 663 -35.53 26.71 -1.01
C ASN A 663 -35.51 28.04 -1.78
N THR A 664 -34.39 28.77 -1.73
CA THR A 664 -34.19 30.01 -2.50
C THR A 664 -34.01 29.75 -4.00
N SER A 665 -33.34 28.67 -4.41
CA SER A 665 -33.23 28.34 -5.83
C SER A 665 -34.55 27.80 -6.39
N ASP A 666 -35.33 27.05 -5.61
CA ASP A 666 -36.65 26.55 -6.01
C ASP A 666 -37.67 27.68 -6.21
N ASP A 667 -37.71 28.66 -5.30
CA ASP A 667 -38.58 29.84 -5.43
C ASP A 667 -38.25 30.66 -6.69
N TYR A 668 -36.95 30.89 -6.95
CA TYR A 668 -36.52 31.66 -8.11
C TYR A 668 -36.58 30.89 -9.42
N HIS A 669 -36.49 29.56 -9.40
CA HIS A 669 -36.80 28.72 -10.56
C HIS A 669 -38.25 28.86 -10.98
N LYS A 670 -39.19 28.80 -10.04
CA LYS A 670 -40.63 28.99 -10.30
C LYS A 670 -40.93 30.40 -10.81
N LYS A 671 -40.35 31.43 -10.20
CA LYS A 671 -40.49 32.83 -10.64
C LYS A 671 -39.92 33.05 -12.03
N ALA A 672 -38.74 32.49 -12.32
CA ALA A 672 -38.11 32.60 -13.63
C ALA A 672 -38.91 31.89 -14.72
N LYS A 673 -39.43 30.67 -14.47
CA LYS A 673 -40.33 29.99 -15.41
C LYS A 673 -41.59 30.79 -15.71
N GLN A 674 -42.22 31.34 -14.67
CA GLN A 674 -43.41 32.17 -14.85
C GLN A 674 -43.10 33.46 -15.61
N TYR A 675 -41.93 34.07 -15.36
CA TYR A 675 -41.45 35.23 -16.12
C TYR A 675 -41.25 34.89 -17.60
N ILE A 676 -40.57 33.77 -17.90
CA ILE A 676 -40.32 33.32 -19.28
C ILE A 676 -41.62 33.07 -20.02
N LYS A 677 -42.61 32.46 -19.35
CA LYS A 677 -43.95 32.25 -19.91
C LYS A 677 -44.69 33.56 -20.21
N ASN A 678 -44.54 34.57 -19.35
CA ASN A 678 -45.20 35.87 -19.50
C ASN A 678 -44.46 36.80 -20.48
N ASN A 679 -43.17 36.59 -20.70
CA ASN A 679 -42.30 37.38 -21.56
C ASN A 679 -41.46 36.45 -22.45
N PRO A 680 -42.06 35.73 -23.41
CA PRO A 680 -41.32 34.79 -24.24
C PRO A 680 -40.25 35.50 -25.08
N LEU A 681 -39.08 34.87 -25.19
CA LEU A 681 -38.04 35.29 -26.11
C LEU A 681 -38.48 34.91 -27.53
N HIS A 682 -38.74 35.90 -28.38
CA HIS A 682 -39.29 35.70 -29.73
C HIS A 682 -38.23 35.39 -30.79
#